data_AF-A0A0Q4EFY2-F1
#
_entry.id   AF-A0A0Q4EFY2-F1
#
_cell.length_a   1.000
_cell.length_b   1.000
_cell.length_c   1.000
_cell.angle_alpha   90.00
_cell.angle_beta   90.00
_cell.angle_gamma   90.00
#
_symmetry.space_group_name_H-M   'P 1'
#
loop_
_entity.id
_entity.type
_entity.pdbx_description
1 polymer ?
#
loop_
_entity_poly.entity_id
_entity_poly.type
_entity_poly.pdbx_seq_one_letter_code
_entity_poly.pdbx_strand_id
1 'polypeptide(L)'
;MRRWPVALVLGALIVTGAGARDTAPPRDAHWIATWGSSQMIAEGDNALPADRAGAITLRQVVRVSAGGERVRIRLSNAFGTRPLAIGGAYVARSVAPGTPRIEGDARLTFSGRSDAVIPAGAEIYSDPVAFPVAAGADLAISLYLSDPASPQTGHPGSRATSFTLAGNALADATLAGATPTTHWYALADVEVAAAPTAGTIVAIGDSITDGYGVKPERNTRWPDVLAQRLRGTTATRAIGVVNAGIGGNRVLLDGLGPNMLARFDRDVVARSGVRWAIVLEGVNDLGVLTREAPATPAQHAAIVAQITGGFAQVVARAHAHGIKVIGGTVMPFGGNTYYHPIAENEADRQAVNSFIRTSGVFDAVIDFDRLMRDPAHPDRLSPAYDSGDHLHPSEAGYRTMGEAVPLSLFGNSRTPARSRSVIGVAAPVPVGPGGDKGPAIAITFDDIPAHGPLVPGQTRVDVIRAIAGALAAGKAPAFGFLNAGFGLDAPDDAAKAIAAWRAAGLPLGNHTYSHANLDKVGAAAFSADMVRNEAPLAAAAKGTDWHWFRYPFLSEGSTPSVRDAARADLRARGYRAAAVTMSFNDFSWNPVYVACSVKRDVGAITTLEASFLRDARVAASAARARAKAQVGRDIPYVLLMHVGAFDARMLPKLLALYREMGFRFVTLPEAEADPYYARATDLSLPGPTPSLAGPPALPALAGPPAGLCS
;
A
#
# COMPACT_ATOMS: atom_id res chain seq x y z
N MET A 1 50.73 -56.33 29.14
CA MET A 1 49.57 -55.40 29.05
C MET A 1 50.02 -54.16 28.30
N ARG A 2 49.29 -53.83 27.23
CA ARG A 2 49.55 -52.75 26.27
C ARG A 2 49.35 -51.37 26.91
N ARG A 3 50.30 -50.45 26.75
CA ARG A 3 50.05 -49.00 26.59
C ARG A 3 51.16 -48.39 25.73
N TRP A 4 50.82 -48.04 24.48
CA TRP A 4 51.64 -47.22 23.58
C TRP A 4 51.12 -45.77 23.63
N PRO A 5 51.99 -44.75 23.56
CA PRO A 5 51.58 -43.36 23.53
C PRO A 5 51.23 -42.95 22.09
N VAL A 6 50.07 -42.33 21.90
CA VAL A 6 49.68 -41.71 20.62
C VAL A 6 50.24 -40.29 20.58
N ALA A 7 51.22 -40.07 19.71
CA ALA A 7 51.67 -38.75 19.30
C ALA A 7 50.71 -38.19 18.23
N LEU A 8 50.17 -37.00 18.47
CA LEU A 8 49.36 -36.25 17.52
C LEU A 8 50.28 -35.53 16.52
N VAL A 9 50.27 -35.98 15.26
CA VAL A 9 50.88 -35.29 14.12
C VAL A 9 49.84 -34.36 13.52
N LEU A 10 50.05 -33.04 13.61
CA LEU A 10 49.31 -32.05 12.81
C LEU A 10 49.84 -32.09 11.37
N GLY A 11 49.09 -32.71 10.47
CA GLY A 11 49.28 -32.60 9.03
C GLY A 11 48.47 -31.43 8.48
N ALA A 12 49.16 -30.38 8.01
CA ALA A 12 48.55 -29.31 7.23
C ALA A 12 48.16 -29.82 5.84
N LEU A 13 46.87 -29.89 5.56
CA LEU A 13 46.33 -30.14 4.22
C LEU A 13 45.99 -28.81 3.56
N ILE A 14 46.88 -28.34 2.68
CA ILE A 14 46.59 -27.30 1.70
C ILE A 14 45.74 -27.95 0.61
N VAL A 15 44.42 -27.75 0.67
CA VAL A 15 43.52 -28.10 -0.44
C VAL A 15 43.56 -26.95 -1.44
N THR A 16 44.25 -27.15 -2.56
CA THR A 16 44.16 -26.29 -3.74
C THR A 16 42.85 -26.57 -4.47
N GLY A 17 41.75 -26.02 -3.97
CA GLY A 17 40.49 -25.96 -4.70
C GLY A 17 40.51 -24.78 -5.67
N ALA A 18 40.76 -25.05 -6.95
CA ALA A 18 40.49 -24.10 -8.02
C ALA A 18 38.97 -23.97 -8.20
N GLY A 19 38.31 -23.27 -7.26
CA GLY A 19 36.96 -22.81 -7.42
C GLY A 19 36.95 -21.71 -8.47
N ALA A 20 36.16 -21.90 -9.53
CA ALA A 20 35.77 -20.82 -10.42
C ALA A 20 35.33 -19.65 -9.54
N ARG A 21 36.11 -18.57 -9.55
CA ARG A 21 35.73 -17.33 -8.88
C ARG A 21 34.48 -16.84 -9.60
N ASP A 22 33.32 -17.10 -9.00
CA ASP A 22 32.11 -16.34 -9.26
C ASP A 22 32.52 -14.87 -9.09
N THR A 23 32.71 -14.19 -10.21
CA THR A 23 32.99 -12.76 -10.20
C THR A 23 31.78 -12.13 -9.53
N ALA A 24 32.01 -11.61 -8.31
CA ALA A 24 31.02 -10.83 -7.60
C ALA A 24 30.42 -9.80 -8.58
N PRO A 25 29.11 -9.55 -8.52
CA PRO A 25 28.47 -8.61 -9.43
C PRO A 25 29.24 -7.27 -9.40
N PRO A 26 29.26 -6.51 -10.51
CA PRO A 26 29.71 -5.12 -10.46
C PRO A 26 29.07 -4.48 -9.24
N ARG A 27 29.85 -3.75 -8.43
CA ARG A 27 29.43 -3.20 -7.12
C ARG A 27 28.15 -2.34 -7.17
N ASP A 28 27.63 -2.07 -8.37
CA ASP A 28 26.46 -1.24 -8.65
C ASP A 28 25.33 -1.97 -9.43
N ALA A 29 25.39 -3.29 -9.66
CA ALA A 29 24.30 -4.00 -10.35
C ALA A 29 23.09 -4.24 -9.43
N HIS A 30 21.87 -4.01 -9.93
CA HIS A 30 20.62 -4.32 -9.21
C HIS A 30 19.72 -5.21 -10.06
N TRP A 31 18.78 -5.89 -9.40
CA TRP A 31 17.83 -6.79 -10.06
C TRP A 31 16.62 -6.03 -10.59
N ILE A 32 16.22 -6.35 -11.81
CA ILE A 32 14.94 -5.93 -12.39
C ILE A 32 14.14 -7.16 -12.80
N ALA A 33 12.81 -7.11 -12.64
CA ALA A 33 11.93 -8.10 -13.24
C ALA A 33 11.81 -7.82 -14.74
N THR A 34 12.13 -8.83 -15.56
CA THR A 34 12.07 -8.78 -17.02
C THR A 34 10.86 -9.55 -17.58
N TRP A 35 10.24 -10.38 -16.75
CA TRP A 35 8.98 -11.04 -17.01
C TRP A 35 8.37 -11.42 -15.66
N GLY A 36 7.04 -11.50 -15.58
CA GLY A 36 6.36 -11.98 -14.38
C GLY A 36 4.88 -12.22 -14.62
N SER A 37 4.23 -12.91 -13.68
CA SER A 37 2.79 -13.19 -13.71
C SER A 37 2.13 -12.95 -12.34
N SER A 38 0.85 -12.60 -12.33
CA SER A 38 0.05 -12.50 -11.09
C SER A 38 -0.34 -13.89 -10.61
N GLN A 39 -0.10 -14.20 -9.34
CA GLN A 39 -0.42 -15.52 -8.80
C GLN A 39 -1.90 -15.61 -8.38
N MET A 40 -2.52 -16.75 -8.69
CA MET A 40 -3.90 -17.13 -8.42
C MET A 40 -3.96 -18.58 -7.93
N ILE A 41 -5.11 -18.98 -7.39
CA ILE A 41 -5.43 -20.40 -7.21
C ILE A 41 -5.69 -20.99 -8.60
N ALA A 42 -4.97 -22.06 -8.94
CA ALA A 42 -5.22 -22.87 -10.13
C ALA A 42 -6.11 -24.06 -9.76
N GLU A 43 -7.42 -23.92 -10.01
CA GLU A 43 -8.45 -24.89 -9.66
C GLU A 43 -9.27 -25.35 -10.88
N GLY A 44 -9.98 -26.48 -10.73
CA GLY A 44 -10.77 -27.09 -11.79
C GLY A 44 -9.91 -27.42 -13.02
N ASP A 45 -10.38 -27.01 -14.20
CA ASP A 45 -9.68 -27.22 -15.47
C ASP A 45 -8.36 -26.43 -15.57
N ASN A 46 -8.12 -25.46 -14.69
CA ASN A 46 -6.87 -24.71 -14.65
C ASN A 46 -5.81 -25.37 -13.78
N ALA A 47 -6.15 -26.41 -13.02
CA ALA A 47 -5.19 -27.15 -12.21
C ALA A 47 -4.31 -28.04 -13.10
N LEU A 48 -3.09 -28.34 -12.64
CA LEU A 48 -2.31 -29.44 -13.18
C LEU A 48 -3.18 -30.71 -13.16
N PRO A 49 -3.31 -31.42 -14.30
CA PRO A 49 -4.20 -32.56 -14.43
C PRO A 49 -4.09 -33.59 -13.30
N ALA A 50 -5.24 -34.10 -12.82
CA ALA A 50 -5.32 -35.00 -11.67
C ALA A 50 -4.63 -36.36 -11.90
N ASP A 51 -4.48 -36.78 -13.17
CA ASP A 51 -3.70 -37.96 -13.58
C ASP A 51 -2.19 -37.81 -13.35
N ARG A 52 -1.75 -36.62 -12.89
CA ARG A 52 -0.38 -36.26 -12.55
C ARG A 52 -0.14 -35.95 -11.09
N ALA A 53 -0.93 -36.52 -10.18
CA ALA A 53 -0.70 -36.41 -8.74
C ALA A 53 0.62 -37.05 -8.24
N GLY A 54 1.44 -37.61 -9.14
CA GLY A 54 2.80 -38.08 -8.87
C GLY A 54 3.88 -37.06 -9.27
N ALA A 55 5.13 -37.51 -9.24
CA ALA A 55 6.25 -36.65 -9.60
C ALA A 55 6.22 -36.26 -11.09
N ILE A 56 6.43 -34.98 -11.40
CA ILE A 56 6.40 -34.45 -12.77
C ILE A 56 7.57 -33.52 -13.08
N THR A 57 7.86 -33.41 -14.37
CA THR A 57 8.63 -32.31 -14.94
C THR A 57 7.68 -31.33 -15.61
N LEU A 58 7.72 -30.07 -15.17
CA LEU A 58 6.97 -28.95 -15.71
C LEU A 58 7.94 -28.01 -16.43
N ARG A 59 7.75 -27.74 -17.72
CA ARG A 59 8.55 -26.81 -18.52
C ARG A 59 7.68 -25.67 -19.04
N GLN A 60 8.03 -24.44 -18.67
CA GLN A 60 7.22 -23.25 -18.92
C GLN A 60 8.00 -22.26 -19.76
N VAL A 61 7.43 -21.83 -20.89
CA VAL A 61 8.07 -20.89 -21.81
C VAL A 61 7.60 -19.47 -21.52
N VAL A 62 8.54 -18.54 -21.44
CA VAL A 62 8.30 -17.11 -21.18
C VAL A 62 9.17 -16.25 -22.08
N ARG A 63 8.65 -15.09 -22.48
CA ARG A 63 9.36 -14.10 -23.30
C ARG A 63 9.88 -12.98 -22.39
N VAL A 64 11.20 -12.83 -22.27
CA VAL A 64 11.78 -11.75 -21.44
C VAL A 64 11.72 -10.41 -22.16
N SER A 65 11.50 -9.33 -21.41
CA SER A 65 11.36 -7.99 -21.98
C SER A 65 12.68 -7.22 -22.10
N ALA A 66 13.56 -7.33 -21.10
CA ALA A 66 14.92 -6.82 -21.04
C ALA A 66 15.94 -7.98 -20.90
N GLY A 67 17.15 -7.78 -21.42
CA GLY A 67 18.24 -8.75 -21.35
C GLY A 67 19.20 -8.51 -20.18
N GLY A 68 20.10 -9.46 -19.94
CA GLY A 68 21.16 -9.36 -18.93
C GLY A 68 22.09 -10.57 -18.90
N GLU A 69 23.19 -10.46 -18.15
CA GLU A 69 24.25 -11.49 -18.09
C GLU A 69 24.00 -12.57 -17.02
N ARG A 70 23.18 -12.24 -16.01
CA ARG A 70 22.78 -13.16 -14.95
C ARG A 70 21.28 -13.15 -14.79
N VAL A 71 20.72 -14.32 -14.49
CA VAL A 71 19.29 -14.54 -14.28
C VAL A 71 19.06 -15.10 -12.88
N ARG A 72 17.93 -14.76 -12.26
CA ARG A 72 17.36 -15.51 -11.13
C ARG A 72 15.85 -15.64 -11.30
N ILE A 73 15.29 -16.68 -10.70
CA ILE A 73 13.87 -17.03 -10.84
C ILE A 73 13.19 -16.91 -9.48
N ARG A 74 12.02 -16.26 -9.45
CA ARG A 74 11.13 -16.27 -8.27
C ARG A 74 10.06 -17.33 -8.47
N LEU A 75 10.02 -18.30 -7.57
CA LEU A 75 9.01 -19.35 -7.53
C LEU A 75 8.01 -19.07 -6.40
N SER A 76 6.75 -19.44 -6.60
CA SER A 76 5.67 -19.10 -5.67
C SER A 76 4.83 -20.31 -5.26
N ASN A 77 4.57 -20.40 -3.97
CA ASN A 77 3.59 -21.29 -3.35
C ASN A 77 2.59 -20.45 -2.52
N ALA A 78 2.33 -19.20 -2.94
CA ALA A 78 1.55 -18.22 -2.18
C ALA A 78 0.12 -18.66 -1.85
N PHE A 79 -0.47 -19.55 -2.66
CA PHE A 79 -1.80 -20.12 -2.41
C PHE A 79 -1.76 -21.60 -2.01
N GLY A 80 -0.59 -22.22 -1.97
CA GLY A 80 -0.46 -23.60 -1.52
C GLY A 80 -0.71 -23.72 -0.02
N THR A 81 -1.47 -24.75 0.38
CA THR A 81 -1.76 -25.05 1.80
C THR A 81 -0.76 -26.01 2.44
N ARG A 82 0.20 -26.50 1.65
CA ARG A 82 1.26 -27.42 2.06
C ARG A 82 2.58 -27.07 1.37
N PRO A 83 3.74 -27.48 1.91
CA PRO A 83 5.03 -27.19 1.29
C PRO A 83 5.13 -27.75 -0.13
N LEU A 84 5.66 -26.96 -1.07
CA LEU A 84 5.93 -27.36 -2.44
C LEU A 84 7.40 -27.78 -2.57
N ALA A 85 7.64 -29.05 -2.90
CA ALA A 85 8.98 -29.57 -3.10
C ALA A 85 9.44 -29.38 -4.56
N ILE A 86 10.54 -28.65 -4.72
CA ILE A 86 11.29 -28.50 -5.96
C ILE A 86 12.46 -29.47 -5.92
N GLY A 87 12.34 -30.61 -6.58
CA GLY A 87 13.40 -31.62 -6.65
C GLY A 87 14.52 -31.29 -7.64
N GLY A 88 14.36 -30.22 -8.42
CA GLY A 88 15.36 -29.68 -9.33
C GLY A 88 14.78 -28.60 -10.23
N ALA A 89 15.61 -27.67 -10.69
CA ALA A 89 15.17 -26.62 -11.60
C ALA A 89 16.28 -26.19 -12.58
N TYR A 90 15.88 -25.81 -13.79
CA TYR A 90 16.76 -25.35 -14.86
C TYR A 90 16.15 -24.15 -15.58
N VAL A 91 17.03 -23.25 -16.05
CA VAL A 91 16.70 -22.24 -17.07
C VAL A 91 17.42 -22.61 -18.36
N ALA A 92 16.74 -22.47 -19.49
CA ALA A 92 17.32 -22.70 -20.80
C ALA A 92 16.74 -21.74 -21.84
N ARG A 93 17.37 -21.62 -23.02
CA ARG A 93 16.73 -20.92 -24.14
C ARG A 93 15.69 -21.86 -24.75
N SER A 94 14.50 -21.34 -25.04
CA SER A 94 13.53 -22.07 -25.86
C SER A 94 13.94 -21.96 -27.33
N VAL A 95 13.86 -23.05 -28.08
CA VAL A 95 14.17 -23.00 -29.54
C VAL A 95 13.07 -22.28 -30.32
N ALA A 96 11.83 -22.36 -29.83
CA ALA A 96 10.67 -21.67 -30.38
C ALA A 96 9.54 -21.65 -29.34
N PRO A 97 8.74 -20.57 -29.27
CA PRO A 97 7.49 -20.54 -28.52
C PRO A 97 6.58 -21.73 -28.86
N GLY A 98 5.81 -22.20 -27.89
CA GLY A 98 4.89 -23.34 -28.09
C GLY A 98 5.58 -24.69 -28.33
N THR A 99 6.89 -24.82 -28.07
CA THR A 99 7.60 -26.10 -28.17
C THR A 99 8.24 -26.52 -26.84
N PRO A 100 8.32 -27.82 -26.53
CA PRO A 100 9.00 -28.32 -25.33
C PRO A 100 10.53 -28.40 -25.49
N ARG A 101 11.10 -27.90 -26.60
CA ARG A 101 12.52 -28.06 -26.95
C ARG A 101 13.36 -26.87 -26.47
N ILE A 102 14.53 -27.17 -25.92
CA ILE A 102 15.44 -26.19 -25.32
C ILE A 102 16.87 -26.32 -25.86
N GLU A 103 17.65 -25.25 -25.76
CA GLU A 103 19.06 -25.20 -26.17
C GLU A 103 19.92 -24.38 -25.21
N GLY A 104 20.96 -25.03 -24.65
CA GLY A 104 21.84 -24.42 -23.65
C GLY A 104 21.06 -24.16 -22.35
N ASP A 105 21.36 -24.96 -21.34
CA ASP A 105 20.71 -24.88 -20.04
C ASP A 105 21.69 -24.52 -18.94
N ALA A 106 21.15 -24.04 -17.83
CA ALA A 106 21.88 -23.83 -16.61
C ALA A 106 21.00 -24.28 -15.44
N ARG A 107 21.62 -25.07 -14.55
CA ARG A 107 20.96 -25.52 -13.32
C ARG A 107 20.71 -24.31 -12.41
N LEU A 108 19.51 -24.24 -11.87
CA LEU A 108 19.15 -23.31 -10.81
C LEU A 108 19.46 -23.95 -9.46
N THR A 109 19.98 -23.15 -8.54
CA THR A 109 20.27 -23.57 -7.16
C THR A 109 19.55 -22.67 -6.17
N PHE A 110 19.41 -23.12 -4.93
CA PHE A 110 18.75 -22.42 -3.84
C PHE A 110 19.63 -22.50 -2.59
N SER A 111 20.31 -21.41 -2.26
CA SER A 111 21.34 -21.40 -1.21
C SER A 111 22.42 -22.47 -1.45
N GLY A 112 22.86 -22.63 -2.70
CA GLY A 112 23.87 -23.59 -3.15
C GLY A 112 23.36 -25.01 -3.37
N ARG A 113 22.10 -25.32 -3.04
CA ARG A 113 21.52 -26.67 -3.20
C ARG A 113 20.77 -26.80 -4.53
N SER A 114 20.71 -28.00 -5.09
CA SER A 114 19.97 -28.26 -6.33
C SER A 114 18.46 -28.42 -6.13
N ASP A 115 17.99 -28.43 -4.89
CA ASP A 115 16.60 -28.65 -4.48
C ASP A 115 16.13 -27.54 -3.51
N ALA A 116 14.82 -27.38 -3.39
CA ALA A 116 14.20 -26.46 -2.44
C ALA A 116 12.85 -26.96 -1.98
N VAL A 117 12.43 -26.50 -0.80
CA VAL A 117 11.06 -26.62 -0.34
C VAL A 117 10.54 -25.21 -0.12
N ILE A 118 9.42 -24.88 -0.77
CA ILE A 118 8.74 -23.61 -0.59
C ILE A 118 7.62 -23.85 0.44
N PRO A 119 7.65 -23.23 1.63
CA PRO A 119 6.56 -23.35 2.60
C PRO A 119 5.20 -22.96 2.01
N ALA A 120 4.12 -23.42 2.63
CA ALA A 120 2.76 -22.95 2.33
C ALA A 120 2.68 -21.42 2.47
N GLY A 121 2.08 -20.74 1.50
CA GLY A 121 1.94 -19.28 1.51
C GLY A 121 3.22 -18.49 1.23
N ALA A 122 4.33 -19.16 0.88
CA ALA A 122 5.64 -18.52 0.72
C ALA A 122 6.12 -18.49 -0.73
N GLU A 123 7.21 -17.77 -0.95
CA GLU A 123 7.91 -17.65 -2.23
C GLU A 123 9.41 -17.79 -2.00
N ILE A 124 10.16 -18.18 -3.03
CA ILE A 124 11.61 -18.32 -2.96
C ILE A 124 12.28 -17.80 -4.23
N TYR A 125 13.50 -17.31 -4.08
CA TYR A 125 14.38 -16.97 -5.20
C TYR A 125 15.41 -18.08 -5.41
N SER A 126 15.70 -18.39 -6.67
CA SER A 126 16.93 -19.11 -7.01
C SER A 126 18.15 -18.23 -6.77
N ASP A 127 19.30 -18.86 -6.57
CA ASP A 127 20.59 -18.19 -6.62
C ASP A 127 20.81 -17.60 -8.04
N PRO A 128 21.58 -16.51 -8.18
CA PRO A 128 21.93 -15.94 -9.48
C PRO A 128 22.76 -16.90 -10.32
N VAL A 129 22.36 -17.16 -11.57
CA VAL A 129 23.13 -17.98 -12.53
C VAL A 129 23.66 -17.12 -13.68
N ALA A 130 24.91 -17.35 -14.10
CA ALA A 130 25.45 -16.74 -15.32
C ALA A 130 24.79 -17.38 -16.54
N PHE A 131 23.91 -16.62 -17.18
CA PHE A 131 23.13 -17.08 -18.32
C PHE A 131 22.77 -15.86 -19.18
N PRO A 132 23.66 -15.48 -20.12
CA PRO A 132 23.45 -14.31 -20.96
C PRO A 132 22.16 -14.46 -21.77
N VAL A 133 21.24 -13.52 -21.58
CA VAL A 133 19.94 -13.51 -22.26
C VAL A 133 19.74 -12.19 -23.00
N ALA A 134 19.41 -12.29 -24.28
CA ALA A 134 19.07 -11.14 -25.10
C ALA A 134 17.67 -10.61 -24.76
N ALA A 135 17.48 -9.29 -24.85
CA ALA A 135 16.16 -8.69 -24.68
C ALA A 135 15.20 -9.24 -25.76
N GLY A 136 14.00 -9.70 -25.35
CA GLY A 136 13.05 -10.31 -26.28
C GLY A 136 13.32 -11.79 -26.60
N ALA A 137 14.21 -12.47 -25.88
CA ALA A 137 14.44 -13.91 -26.01
C ALA A 137 13.36 -14.74 -25.29
N ASP A 138 13.12 -15.95 -25.78
CA ASP A 138 12.32 -16.95 -25.09
C ASP A 138 13.18 -17.80 -24.17
N LEU A 139 12.76 -17.91 -22.92
CA LEU A 139 13.34 -18.81 -21.93
C LEU A 139 12.37 -19.93 -21.59
N ALA A 140 12.92 -21.11 -21.31
CA ALA A 140 12.21 -22.23 -20.74
C ALA A 140 12.67 -22.44 -19.30
N ILE A 141 11.74 -22.39 -18.35
CA ILE A 141 11.98 -22.71 -16.95
C ILE A 141 11.42 -24.10 -16.70
N SER A 142 12.30 -25.06 -16.38
CA SER A 142 11.93 -26.43 -16.08
C SER A 142 12.02 -26.70 -14.59
N LEU A 143 10.96 -27.26 -13.99
CA LEU A 143 10.86 -27.64 -12.59
C LEU A 143 10.55 -29.13 -12.49
N TYR A 144 11.27 -29.84 -11.62
CA TYR A 144 10.87 -31.18 -11.18
C TYR A 144 10.12 -31.06 -9.85
N LEU A 145 8.84 -31.41 -9.86
CA LEU A 145 7.96 -31.39 -8.70
C LEU A 145 7.73 -32.83 -8.28
N SER A 146 8.29 -33.25 -7.15
CA SER A 146 8.09 -34.61 -6.63
C SER A 146 6.67 -34.83 -6.12
N ASP A 147 6.02 -33.74 -5.73
CA ASP A 147 4.65 -33.71 -5.25
C ASP A 147 4.08 -32.30 -5.52
N PRO A 148 3.28 -32.10 -6.59
CA PRO A 148 2.70 -30.80 -6.88
C PRO A 148 1.69 -30.39 -5.81
N ALA A 149 2.05 -29.38 -5.01
CA ALA A 149 1.22 -28.86 -3.92
C ALA A 149 -0.18 -28.45 -4.41
N SER A 150 -1.22 -28.82 -3.67
CA SER A 150 -2.63 -28.49 -3.97
C SER A 150 -3.27 -27.75 -2.77
N PRO A 151 -4.07 -26.70 -2.98
CA PRO A 151 -4.34 -26.06 -4.27
C PRO A 151 -3.06 -25.46 -4.86
N GLN A 152 -2.98 -25.45 -6.19
CA GLN A 152 -1.77 -25.04 -6.88
C GLN A 152 -1.74 -23.52 -7.00
N THR A 153 -0.55 -22.94 -6.82
CA THR A 153 -0.30 -21.55 -7.17
C THR A 153 0.01 -21.47 -8.66
N GLY A 154 -0.73 -20.65 -9.41
CA GLY A 154 -0.51 -20.51 -10.84
C GLY A 154 -1.14 -19.27 -11.44
N HIS A 155 -1.11 -19.22 -12.77
CA HIS A 155 -1.70 -18.15 -13.57
C HIS A 155 -2.39 -18.77 -14.80
N PRO A 156 -3.72 -18.95 -14.76
CA PRO A 156 -4.45 -19.58 -15.85
C PRO A 156 -4.37 -18.80 -17.17
N GLY A 157 -4.20 -17.49 -17.08
CA GLY A 157 -4.16 -16.56 -18.20
C GLY A 157 -2.85 -16.50 -18.98
N SER A 158 -2.07 -17.56 -19.10
CA SER A 158 -0.69 -17.43 -19.62
C SER A 158 -0.58 -16.95 -21.08
N ARG A 159 -1.53 -17.36 -21.94
CA ARG A 159 -1.39 -17.29 -23.42
C ARG A 159 -0.02 -17.82 -23.88
N ALA A 160 0.53 -18.80 -23.17
CA ALA A 160 1.80 -19.44 -23.43
C ALA A 160 1.71 -20.91 -23.00
N THR A 161 2.28 -21.80 -23.80
CA THR A 161 2.15 -23.23 -23.60
C THR A 161 3.23 -23.71 -22.63
N SER A 162 2.79 -24.30 -21.53
CA SER A 162 3.60 -25.09 -20.61
C SER A 162 3.46 -26.57 -20.93
N PHE A 163 4.49 -27.34 -20.63
CA PHE A 163 4.59 -28.76 -20.94
C PHE A 163 4.79 -29.55 -19.67
N THR A 164 4.09 -30.66 -19.56
CA THR A 164 4.09 -31.51 -18.38
C THR A 164 4.36 -32.95 -18.77
N LEU A 165 5.33 -33.59 -18.12
CA LEU A 165 5.74 -34.97 -18.33
C LEU A 165 5.87 -35.69 -16.99
N ALA A 166 5.47 -36.96 -16.93
CA ALA A 166 5.64 -37.75 -15.72
C ALA A 166 7.12 -38.05 -15.45
N GLY A 167 7.53 -38.04 -14.17
CA GLY A 167 8.90 -38.31 -13.75
C GLY A 167 9.85 -37.12 -13.88
N ASN A 168 11.14 -37.38 -13.67
CA ASN A 168 12.22 -36.39 -13.78
C ASN A 168 12.86 -36.47 -15.17
N ALA A 169 12.62 -35.44 -15.98
CA ALA A 169 13.12 -35.28 -17.34
C ALA A 169 13.80 -33.90 -17.51
N LEU A 170 14.36 -33.34 -16.43
CA LEU A 170 14.97 -32.00 -16.46
C LEU A 170 16.10 -31.87 -17.50
N ALA A 171 16.89 -32.94 -17.68
CA ALA A 171 18.02 -32.97 -18.60
C ALA A 171 17.63 -33.15 -20.07
N ASP A 172 16.35 -33.43 -20.36
CA ASP A 172 15.91 -33.75 -21.71
C ASP A 172 15.83 -32.46 -22.55
N ALA A 173 16.59 -32.40 -23.63
CA ALA A 173 16.56 -31.29 -24.58
C ALA A 173 15.17 -31.09 -25.20
N THR A 174 14.33 -32.13 -25.25
CA THR A 174 12.92 -32.08 -25.66
C THR A 174 12.10 -32.97 -24.75
N LEU A 175 11.03 -32.45 -24.13
CA LEU A 175 10.08 -33.28 -23.40
C LEU A 175 9.14 -34.02 -24.37
N ALA A 176 9.63 -35.11 -24.96
CA ALA A 176 8.84 -35.93 -25.87
C ALA A 176 7.63 -36.55 -25.13
N GLY A 177 6.44 -36.47 -25.73
CA GLY A 177 5.20 -36.99 -25.13
C GLY A 177 4.64 -36.13 -23.98
N ALA A 178 5.19 -34.94 -23.73
CA ALA A 178 4.63 -34.03 -22.74
C ALA A 178 3.25 -33.51 -23.17
N THR A 179 2.34 -33.35 -22.22
CA THR A 179 1.04 -32.72 -22.50
C THR A 179 1.18 -31.20 -22.41
N PRO A 180 0.70 -30.48 -23.44
CA PRO A 180 0.64 -29.03 -23.42
C PRO A 180 -0.55 -28.54 -22.56
N THR A 181 -0.34 -27.43 -21.87
CA THR A 181 -1.40 -26.67 -21.19
C THR A 181 -1.08 -25.19 -21.26
N THR A 182 -2.09 -24.33 -21.42
CA THR A 182 -1.89 -22.88 -21.55
C THR A 182 -2.00 -22.18 -20.21
N HIS A 183 -1.23 -22.63 -19.23
CA HIS A 183 -1.17 -22.05 -17.87
C HIS A 183 0.28 -21.99 -17.38
N TRP A 184 0.56 -21.05 -16.47
CA TRP A 184 1.79 -21.08 -15.68
C TRP A 184 1.50 -21.57 -14.27
N TYR A 185 2.46 -22.26 -13.64
CA TYR A 185 2.38 -22.76 -12.28
C TYR A 185 3.66 -22.45 -11.52
N ALA A 186 3.51 -21.98 -10.29
CA ALA A 186 4.58 -21.68 -9.35
C ALA A 186 5.69 -20.74 -9.87
N LEU A 187 5.47 -20.00 -10.96
CA LEU A 187 6.46 -19.13 -11.61
C LEU A 187 6.01 -17.66 -11.52
N ALA A 188 6.64 -16.89 -10.64
CA ALA A 188 6.24 -15.51 -10.35
C ALA A 188 7.03 -14.46 -11.14
N ASP A 189 8.35 -14.63 -11.25
CA ASP A 189 9.25 -13.69 -11.94
C ASP A 189 10.43 -14.39 -12.62
N VAL A 190 10.86 -13.82 -13.75
CA VAL A 190 12.22 -13.93 -14.25
C VAL A 190 12.89 -12.57 -14.07
N GLU A 191 14.03 -12.56 -13.39
CA GLU A 191 14.77 -11.34 -13.10
C GLU A 191 16.17 -11.39 -13.70
N VAL A 192 16.66 -10.24 -14.18
CA VAL A 192 18.01 -10.08 -14.73
C VAL A 192 18.80 -9.06 -13.93
N ALA A 193 20.11 -9.30 -13.79
CA ALA A 193 21.01 -8.31 -13.22
C ALA A 193 21.24 -7.20 -14.25
N ALA A 194 20.99 -5.96 -13.86
CA ALA A 194 21.04 -4.81 -14.75
C ALA A 194 21.75 -3.60 -14.14
N ALA A 195 22.18 -2.68 -15.00
CA ALA A 195 22.80 -1.42 -14.59
C ALA A 195 21.85 -0.57 -13.71
N PRO A 196 22.35 0.32 -12.84
CA PRO A 196 21.53 1.19 -11.98
C PRO A 196 20.46 2.01 -12.70
N THR A 197 20.62 2.26 -14.00
CA THR A 197 19.69 3.03 -14.82
C THR A 197 18.49 2.21 -15.32
N ALA A 198 18.55 0.88 -15.21
CA ALA A 198 17.47 -0.02 -15.54
C ALA A 198 16.31 0.08 -14.53
N GLY A 199 15.16 -0.46 -14.89
CA GLY A 199 14.00 -0.54 -14.00
C GLY A 199 12.90 -1.41 -14.59
N THR A 200 11.81 -1.57 -13.85
CA THR A 200 10.66 -2.38 -14.25
C THR A 200 9.40 -1.53 -14.29
N ILE A 201 8.62 -1.73 -15.34
CA ILE A 201 7.22 -1.31 -15.47
C ILE A 201 6.34 -2.51 -15.12
N VAL A 202 5.38 -2.33 -14.23
CA VAL A 202 4.33 -3.32 -13.97
C VAL A 202 3.02 -2.82 -14.55
N ALA A 203 2.49 -3.51 -15.56
CA ALA A 203 1.13 -3.30 -16.04
C ALA A 203 0.17 -4.14 -15.19
N ILE A 204 -0.60 -3.51 -14.29
CA ILE A 204 -1.55 -4.19 -13.41
C ILE A 204 -2.98 -3.90 -13.85
N GLY A 205 -3.81 -4.95 -13.91
CA GLY A 205 -5.18 -4.81 -14.36
C GLY A 205 -5.95 -6.12 -14.54
N ASP A 206 -7.01 -6.03 -15.33
CA ASP A 206 -7.95 -7.11 -15.60
C ASP A 206 -7.60 -7.94 -16.87
N SER A 207 -8.60 -8.63 -17.45
CA SER A 207 -8.50 -9.44 -18.66
C SER A 207 -7.99 -8.68 -19.88
N ILE A 208 -8.18 -7.36 -19.95
CA ILE A 208 -7.65 -6.51 -21.01
C ILE A 208 -6.13 -6.41 -20.86
N THR A 209 -5.64 -6.20 -19.64
CA THR A 209 -4.19 -6.20 -19.36
C THR A 209 -3.58 -7.59 -19.51
N ASP A 210 -4.31 -8.61 -19.05
CA ASP A 210 -3.95 -10.03 -19.20
C ASP A 210 -3.91 -10.49 -20.66
N GLY A 211 -4.56 -9.76 -21.57
CA GLY A 211 -4.54 -10.00 -23.01
C GLY A 211 -5.52 -11.07 -23.48
N TYR A 212 -6.75 -11.06 -22.97
CA TYR A 212 -7.83 -11.93 -23.45
C TYR A 212 -8.04 -11.80 -24.96
N GLY A 213 -8.28 -12.93 -25.64
CA GLY A 213 -8.45 -12.98 -27.10
C GLY A 213 -7.15 -13.12 -27.89
N VAL A 214 -5.98 -12.79 -27.32
CA VAL A 214 -4.68 -13.04 -27.97
C VAL A 214 -4.43 -14.54 -28.09
N LYS A 215 -4.06 -15.00 -29.29
CA LYS A 215 -3.73 -16.42 -29.49
C LYS A 215 -2.43 -16.79 -28.76
N PRO A 216 -2.29 -18.02 -28.24
CA PRO A 216 -1.07 -18.46 -27.56
C PRO A 216 0.19 -18.20 -28.39
N GLU A 217 1.30 -17.94 -27.69
CA GLU A 217 2.65 -17.72 -28.24
C GLU A 217 2.87 -16.43 -29.02
N ARG A 218 1.81 -15.72 -29.40
CA ARG A 218 1.95 -14.51 -30.24
C ARG A 218 2.64 -13.36 -29.51
N ASN A 219 2.47 -13.27 -28.19
CA ASN A 219 3.00 -12.17 -27.38
C ASN A 219 2.64 -10.79 -27.99
N THR A 220 1.36 -10.62 -28.32
CA THR A 220 0.78 -9.40 -28.92
C THR A 220 -0.19 -8.68 -27.98
N ARG A 221 -0.10 -8.94 -26.68
CA ARG A 221 -0.85 -8.22 -25.64
C ARG A 221 -0.29 -6.79 -25.57
N TRP A 222 -1.06 -5.81 -25.12
CA TRP A 222 -0.58 -4.43 -25.11
C TRP A 222 0.73 -4.23 -24.28
N PRO A 223 0.97 -4.95 -23.15
CA PRO A 223 2.26 -4.86 -22.46
C PRO A 223 3.43 -5.45 -23.26
N ASP A 224 3.18 -6.47 -24.11
CA ASP A 224 4.21 -7.07 -24.96
C ASP A 224 4.64 -6.09 -26.07
N VAL A 225 3.67 -5.39 -26.66
CA VAL A 225 3.90 -4.36 -27.67
C VAL A 225 4.67 -3.19 -27.07
N LEU A 226 4.31 -2.75 -25.86
CA LEU A 226 5.09 -1.78 -25.10
C LEU A 226 6.53 -2.26 -24.89
N ALA A 227 6.72 -3.50 -24.44
CA ALA A 227 8.04 -4.07 -24.24
C ALA A 227 8.87 -4.09 -25.54
N GLN A 228 8.26 -4.40 -26.69
CA GLN A 228 8.92 -4.34 -28.00
C GLN A 228 9.40 -2.92 -28.34
N ARG A 229 8.56 -1.91 -28.12
CA ARG A 229 8.91 -0.50 -28.37
C ARG A 229 10.03 -0.02 -27.46
N LEU A 230 9.99 -0.38 -26.18
CA LEU A 230 11.04 -0.03 -25.20
C LEU A 230 12.40 -0.61 -25.61
N ARG A 231 12.44 -1.88 -26.03
CA ARG A 231 13.67 -2.55 -26.53
C ARG A 231 14.25 -1.87 -27.78
N GLY A 232 13.39 -1.36 -28.66
CA GLY A 232 13.80 -0.67 -29.89
C GLY A 232 14.45 0.70 -29.67
N THR A 233 14.44 1.23 -28.44
CA THR A 233 14.91 2.58 -28.13
C THR A 233 16.06 2.55 -27.12
N THR A 234 17.22 3.12 -27.47
CA THR A 234 18.44 3.08 -26.62
C THR A 234 18.22 3.61 -25.20
N ALA A 235 17.40 4.64 -25.02
CA ALA A 235 17.11 5.24 -23.71
C ALA A 235 16.30 4.33 -22.78
N THR A 236 15.53 3.38 -23.34
CA THR A 236 14.55 2.57 -22.59
C THR A 236 14.78 1.06 -22.73
N ARG A 237 15.75 0.62 -23.54
CA ARG A 237 16.00 -0.81 -23.81
C ARG A 237 16.37 -1.66 -22.60
N ALA A 238 16.73 -1.02 -21.49
CA ALA A 238 17.05 -1.66 -20.21
C ALA A 238 15.85 -1.69 -19.24
N ILE A 239 14.64 -1.41 -19.71
CA ILE A 239 13.43 -1.42 -18.89
C ILE A 239 12.70 -2.73 -19.09
N GLY A 240 12.51 -3.46 -18.00
CA GLY A 240 11.66 -4.64 -17.96
C GLY A 240 10.18 -4.28 -17.91
N VAL A 241 9.33 -5.15 -18.45
CA VAL A 241 7.87 -5.06 -18.39
C VAL A 241 7.33 -6.35 -17.81
N VAL A 242 6.48 -6.20 -16.79
CA VAL A 242 5.72 -7.29 -16.19
C VAL A 242 4.25 -7.09 -16.49
N ASN A 243 3.59 -8.16 -16.95
CA ASN A 243 2.14 -8.21 -17.08
C ASN A 243 1.55 -8.82 -15.80
N ALA A 244 0.93 -7.97 -14.99
CA ALA A 244 0.19 -8.34 -13.78
C ALA A 244 -1.34 -8.27 -14.01
N GLY A 245 -1.80 -8.63 -15.22
CA GLY A 245 -3.20 -8.87 -15.53
C GLY A 245 -3.78 -10.06 -14.76
N ILE A 246 -5.09 -10.05 -14.50
CA ILE A 246 -5.89 -11.21 -14.09
C ILE A 246 -7.26 -11.12 -14.78
N GLY A 247 -7.71 -12.19 -15.43
CA GLY A 247 -9.05 -12.24 -16.01
C GLY A 247 -10.16 -11.97 -14.98
N GLY A 248 -11.14 -11.12 -15.32
CA GLY A 248 -12.24 -10.78 -14.42
C GLY A 248 -11.81 -10.11 -13.10
N ASN A 249 -10.59 -9.57 -13.02
CA ASN A 249 -10.11 -8.88 -11.83
C ASN A 249 -10.87 -7.58 -11.61
N ARG A 250 -10.80 -7.09 -10.38
CA ARG A 250 -11.59 -5.97 -9.89
C ARG A 250 -10.74 -5.17 -8.93
N VAL A 251 -11.06 -3.89 -8.79
CA VAL A 251 -10.42 -3.01 -7.82
C VAL A 251 -10.74 -3.46 -6.39
N LEU A 252 -12.01 -3.79 -6.14
CA LEU A 252 -12.58 -3.82 -4.78
C LEU A 252 -12.80 -5.22 -4.22
N LEU A 253 -13.45 -6.09 -4.99
CA LEU A 253 -13.85 -7.44 -4.58
C LEU A 253 -13.11 -8.47 -5.40
N ASP A 254 -12.98 -9.68 -4.88
CA ASP A 254 -12.36 -10.75 -5.63
C ASP A 254 -13.18 -11.09 -6.89
N GLY A 255 -12.49 -11.57 -7.91
CA GLY A 255 -13.08 -12.09 -9.14
C GLY A 255 -12.61 -13.53 -9.36
N LEU A 256 -12.07 -13.83 -10.54
CA LEU A 256 -11.37 -15.11 -10.75
C LEU A 256 -10.09 -15.23 -9.90
N GLY A 257 -9.59 -14.11 -9.37
CA GLY A 257 -8.47 -14.05 -8.44
C GLY A 257 -8.62 -12.90 -7.45
N PRO A 258 -7.63 -12.72 -6.55
CA PRO A 258 -7.67 -11.68 -5.53
C PRO A 258 -7.83 -10.29 -6.14
N ASN A 259 -8.62 -9.43 -5.51
CA ASN A 259 -8.81 -8.04 -5.93
C ASN A 259 -7.49 -7.25 -6.00
N MET A 260 -7.46 -6.22 -6.85
CA MET A 260 -6.28 -5.39 -7.06
C MET A 260 -5.80 -4.76 -5.75
N LEU A 261 -6.70 -4.29 -4.88
CA LEU A 261 -6.31 -3.70 -3.60
C LEU A 261 -5.50 -4.69 -2.75
N ALA A 262 -5.95 -5.93 -2.62
CA ALA A 262 -5.28 -6.97 -1.84
C ALA A 262 -3.95 -7.42 -2.45
N ARG A 263 -3.87 -7.53 -3.79
CA ARG A 263 -2.67 -8.07 -4.45
C ARG A 263 -1.61 -7.03 -4.84
N PHE A 264 -1.90 -5.74 -4.75
CA PHE A 264 -1.02 -4.68 -5.26
C PHE A 264 0.40 -4.75 -4.70
N ASP A 265 0.55 -4.97 -3.39
CA ASP A 265 1.86 -5.05 -2.76
C ASP A 265 2.68 -6.23 -3.31
N ARG A 266 2.05 -7.39 -3.46
CA ARG A 266 2.70 -8.58 -4.03
C ARG A 266 3.03 -8.39 -5.51
N ASP A 267 2.06 -7.92 -6.29
CA ASP A 267 2.14 -7.92 -7.74
C ASP A 267 2.85 -6.68 -8.31
N VAL A 268 3.01 -5.61 -7.54
CA VAL A 268 3.71 -4.38 -7.94
C VAL A 268 4.87 -4.06 -7.02
N VAL A 269 4.60 -3.79 -5.75
CA VAL A 269 5.60 -3.21 -4.81
C VAL A 269 6.76 -4.18 -4.55
N ALA A 270 6.45 -5.47 -4.40
CA ALA A 270 7.43 -6.50 -4.06
C ALA A 270 8.23 -7.02 -5.27
N ARG A 271 8.07 -6.44 -6.46
CA ARG A 271 8.84 -6.84 -7.65
C ARG A 271 10.16 -6.08 -7.76
N SER A 272 11.21 -6.78 -8.17
CA SER A 272 12.54 -6.19 -8.24
C SER A 272 12.62 -5.07 -9.28
N GLY A 273 13.22 -3.95 -8.88
CA GLY A 273 13.53 -2.84 -9.78
C GLY A 273 12.32 -2.04 -10.26
N VAL A 274 11.13 -2.24 -9.69
CA VAL A 274 9.92 -1.49 -10.06
C VAL A 274 10.13 0.01 -9.88
N ARG A 275 9.78 0.77 -10.92
CA ARG A 275 9.81 2.23 -10.94
C ARG A 275 8.52 2.83 -11.44
N TRP A 276 7.76 2.05 -12.21
CA TRP A 276 6.50 2.49 -12.80
C TRP A 276 5.45 1.40 -12.69
N ALA A 277 4.21 1.80 -12.42
CA ALA A 277 3.03 0.96 -12.54
C ALA A 277 2.06 1.61 -13.53
N ILE A 278 1.49 0.82 -14.45
CA ILE A 278 0.38 1.25 -15.30
C ILE A 278 -0.86 0.52 -14.80
N VAL A 279 -1.85 1.26 -14.31
CA VAL A 279 -3.08 0.71 -13.72
C VAL A 279 -4.21 0.83 -14.74
N LEU A 280 -4.75 -0.29 -15.20
CA LEU A 280 -5.94 -0.34 -16.06
C LEU A 280 -6.90 -1.41 -15.52
N GLU A 281 -7.90 -0.97 -14.77
CA GLU A 281 -8.77 -1.84 -13.97
C GLU A 281 -10.14 -1.17 -13.76
N GLY A 282 -11.14 -1.91 -13.28
CA GLY A 282 -12.42 -1.37 -12.83
C GLY A 282 -13.60 -1.62 -13.78
N VAL A 283 -13.35 -2.13 -14.99
CA VAL A 283 -14.44 -2.48 -15.92
C VAL A 283 -15.32 -3.59 -15.33
N ASN A 284 -14.72 -4.57 -14.63
CA ASN A 284 -15.48 -5.67 -14.04
C ASN A 284 -16.24 -5.25 -12.79
N ASP A 285 -15.77 -4.24 -12.03
CA ASP A 285 -16.54 -3.67 -10.92
C ASP A 285 -17.82 -3.01 -11.43
N LEU A 286 -17.70 -2.22 -12.50
CA LEU A 286 -18.82 -1.54 -13.16
C LEU A 286 -19.77 -2.53 -13.85
N GLY A 287 -19.22 -3.52 -14.55
CA GLY A 287 -20.00 -4.52 -15.28
C GLY A 287 -20.78 -5.45 -14.34
N VAL A 288 -20.17 -5.92 -13.26
CA VAL A 288 -20.83 -6.81 -12.30
C VAL A 288 -21.96 -6.11 -11.53
N LEU A 289 -21.89 -4.79 -11.35
CA LEU A 289 -22.88 -4.03 -10.58
C LEU A 289 -24.32 -4.29 -11.04
N THR A 290 -24.54 -4.34 -12.35
CA THR A 290 -25.87 -4.44 -12.97
C THR A 290 -26.11 -5.78 -13.67
N ARG A 291 -25.11 -6.68 -13.70
CA ARG A 291 -25.12 -7.90 -14.51
C ARG A 291 -26.31 -8.81 -14.21
N GLU A 292 -26.57 -9.07 -12.93
CA GLU A 292 -27.61 -10.01 -12.48
C GLU A 292 -28.94 -9.31 -12.16
N ALA A 293 -28.89 -8.05 -11.76
CA ALA A 293 -30.06 -7.26 -11.38
C ALA A 293 -29.76 -5.75 -11.49
N PRO A 294 -30.78 -4.90 -11.70
CA PRO A 294 -30.61 -3.45 -11.67
C PRO A 294 -30.06 -2.95 -10.34
N ALA A 295 -29.18 -1.95 -10.39
CA ALA A 295 -28.66 -1.28 -9.21
C ALA A 295 -29.42 0.02 -8.92
N THR A 296 -29.54 0.36 -7.63
CA THR A 296 -30.12 1.62 -7.19
C THR A 296 -29.16 2.79 -7.45
N PRO A 297 -29.66 4.03 -7.55
CA PRO A 297 -28.79 5.21 -7.69
C PRO A 297 -27.72 5.33 -6.60
N ALA A 298 -28.03 4.89 -5.37
CA ALA A 298 -27.08 4.88 -4.27
C ALA A 298 -25.94 3.87 -4.49
N GLN A 299 -26.22 2.71 -5.11
CA GLN A 299 -25.22 1.70 -5.43
C GLN A 299 -24.31 2.15 -6.59
N HIS A 300 -24.86 2.81 -7.62
CA HIS A 300 -24.08 3.47 -8.68
C HIS A 300 -23.12 4.52 -8.09
N ALA A 301 -23.62 5.44 -7.26
CA ALA A 301 -22.77 6.42 -6.59
C ALA A 301 -21.70 5.77 -5.68
N ALA A 302 -22.06 4.71 -4.96
CA ALA A 302 -21.14 3.99 -4.09
C ALA A 302 -20.02 3.29 -4.88
N ILE A 303 -20.32 2.63 -6.00
CA ILE A 303 -19.29 1.90 -6.76
C ILE A 303 -18.24 2.87 -7.33
N VAL A 304 -18.66 4.03 -7.83
CA VAL A 304 -17.76 5.06 -8.36
C VAL A 304 -16.85 5.59 -7.24
N ALA A 305 -17.43 5.92 -6.08
CA ALA A 305 -16.66 6.40 -4.92
C ALA A 305 -15.66 5.34 -4.43
N GLN A 306 -16.06 4.07 -4.40
CA GLN A 306 -15.21 2.98 -3.96
C GLN A 306 -14.08 2.71 -4.95
N ILE A 307 -14.34 2.63 -6.26
CA ILE A 307 -13.32 2.42 -7.30
C ILE A 307 -12.27 3.55 -7.24
N THR A 308 -12.72 4.80 -7.24
CA THR A 308 -11.82 5.96 -7.20
C THR A 308 -11.03 6.04 -5.89
N GLY A 309 -11.65 5.71 -4.76
CA GLY A 309 -10.96 5.53 -3.48
C GLY A 309 -9.91 4.43 -3.53
N GLY A 310 -10.22 3.28 -4.15
CA GLY A 310 -9.28 2.18 -4.37
C GLY A 310 -8.08 2.60 -5.21
N PHE A 311 -8.30 3.37 -6.29
CA PHE A 311 -7.21 3.95 -7.08
C PHE A 311 -6.33 4.89 -6.25
N ALA A 312 -6.92 5.77 -5.45
CA ALA A 312 -6.15 6.64 -4.56
C ALA A 312 -5.28 5.83 -3.57
N GLN A 313 -5.80 4.72 -3.04
CA GLN A 313 -5.04 3.84 -2.14
C GLN A 313 -3.88 3.13 -2.85
N VAL A 314 -4.07 2.60 -4.06
CA VAL A 314 -2.96 1.92 -4.77
C VAL A 314 -1.87 2.91 -5.19
N VAL A 315 -2.26 4.11 -5.59
CA VAL A 315 -1.33 5.18 -5.95
C VAL A 315 -0.53 5.64 -4.73
N ALA A 316 -1.20 5.87 -3.60
CA ALA A 316 -0.52 6.23 -2.36
C ALA A 316 0.47 5.16 -1.91
N ARG A 317 0.12 3.87 -2.03
CA ARG A 317 1.03 2.74 -1.75
C ARG A 317 2.22 2.73 -2.71
N ALA A 318 2.02 2.92 -4.01
CA ALA A 318 3.12 2.99 -4.97
C ALA A 318 4.08 4.16 -4.70
N HIS A 319 3.54 5.35 -4.45
CA HIS A 319 4.34 6.54 -4.14
C HIS A 319 5.20 6.36 -2.88
N ALA A 320 4.71 5.61 -1.89
CA ALA A 320 5.47 5.23 -0.70
C ALA A 320 6.79 4.51 -1.02
N HIS A 321 6.82 3.79 -2.14
CA HIS A 321 7.96 3.02 -2.63
C HIS A 321 8.66 3.69 -3.80
N GLY A 322 8.37 4.97 -4.07
CA GLY A 322 8.97 5.72 -5.17
C GLY A 322 8.55 5.23 -6.56
N ILE A 323 7.44 4.51 -6.65
CA ILE A 323 6.88 3.98 -7.91
C ILE A 323 5.94 5.03 -8.49
N LYS A 324 6.20 5.47 -9.72
CA LYS A 324 5.28 6.34 -10.46
C LYS A 324 4.08 5.54 -10.96
N VAL A 325 2.87 6.02 -10.79
CA VAL A 325 1.65 5.37 -11.25
C VAL A 325 1.02 6.13 -12.39
N ILE A 326 0.84 5.43 -13.50
CA ILE A 326 0.18 5.91 -14.69
C ILE A 326 -1.24 5.31 -14.72
N GLY A 327 -2.26 6.15 -14.74
CA GLY A 327 -3.65 5.73 -14.83
C GLY A 327 -4.06 5.46 -16.27
N GLY A 328 -4.56 4.28 -16.56
CA GLY A 328 -5.28 3.95 -17.78
C GLY A 328 -6.78 4.18 -17.58
N THR A 329 -7.41 5.02 -18.39
CA THR A 329 -8.88 5.21 -18.33
C THR A 329 -9.60 3.91 -18.70
N VAL A 330 -10.66 3.56 -17.97
CA VAL A 330 -11.54 2.42 -18.21
C VAL A 330 -12.15 2.52 -19.61
N MET A 331 -11.92 1.53 -20.47
CA MET A 331 -12.39 1.51 -21.85
C MET A 331 -13.92 1.34 -21.94
N PRO A 332 -14.55 1.79 -23.03
CA PRO A 332 -15.97 1.54 -23.26
C PRO A 332 -16.26 0.03 -23.35
N PHE A 333 -17.44 -0.36 -22.86
CA PHE A 333 -17.90 -1.75 -22.93
C PHE A 333 -19.38 -1.86 -23.34
N GLY A 334 -19.96 -0.77 -23.87
CA GLY A 334 -21.32 -0.71 -24.38
C GLY A 334 -21.57 -1.76 -25.46
N GLY A 335 -22.71 -2.45 -25.38
CA GLY A 335 -23.06 -3.55 -26.28
C GLY A 335 -22.53 -4.92 -25.83
N ASN A 336 -21.71 -5.00 -24.79
CA ASN A 336 -21.24 -6.28 -24.26
C ASN A 336 -22.41 -7.12 -23.74
N THR A 337 -22.52 -8.35 -24.25
CA THR A 337 -23.62 -9.26 -23.94
C THR A 337 -23.45 -10.00 -22.61
N TYR A 338 -22.28 -9.93 -21.97
CA TYR A 338 -22.08 -10.54 -20.67
C TYR A 338 -22.48 -9.60 -19.52
N TYR A 339 -22.16 -8.31 -19.63
CA TYR A 339 -22.46 -7.29 -18.63
C TYR A 339 -23.75 -6.52 -18.88
N HIS A 340 -24.31 -6.59 -20.09
CA HIS A 340 -25.54 -5.89 -20.47
C HIS A 340 -25.56 -4.40 -20.03
N PRO A 341 -24.52 -3.60 -20.35
CA PRO A 341 -24.40 -2.26 -19.81
C PRO A 341 -25.55 -1.36 -20.24
N ILE A 342 -26.05 -0.60 -19.27
CA ILE A 342 -27.08 0.42 -19.45
C ILE A 342 -26.46 1.82 -19.35
N ALA A 343 -27.26 2.87 -19.57
CA ALA A 343 -26.80 4.26 -19.57
C ALA A 343 -26.14 4.66 -18.24
N GLU A 344 -26.61 4.11 -17.13
CA GLU A 344 -26.08 4.31 -15.80
C GLU A 344 -24.67 3.71 -15.64
N ASN A 345 -24.39 2.55 -16.24
CA ASN A 345 -23.03 1.99 -16.25
C ASN A 345 -22.07 2.90 -17.03
N GLU A 346 -22.50 3.47 -18.15
CA GLU A 346 -21.69 4.41 -18.92
C GLU A 346 -21.46 5.71 -18.14
N ALA A 347 -22.48 6.22 -17.43
CA ALA A 347 -22.33 7.38 -16.57
C ALA A 347 -21.31 7.13 -15.45
N ASP A 348 -21.36 5.97 -14.80
CA ASP A 348 -20.38 5.58 -13.77
C ASP A 348 -18.97 5.47 -14.34
N ARG A 349 -18.83 4.84 -15.51
CA ARG A 349 -17.53 4.72 -16.20
C ARG A 349 -16.95 6.09 -16.52
N GLN A 350 -17.77 7.01 -17.02
CA GLN A 350 -17.34 8.40 -17.28
C GLN A 350 -16.96 9.13 -15.99
N ALA A 351 -17.66 8.90 -14.88
CA ALA A 351 -17.30 9.47 -13.59
C ALA A 351 -15.93 8.95 -13.09
N VAL A 352 -15.70 7.64 -13.17
CA VAL A 352 -14.39 7.03 -12.86
C VAL A 352 -13.28 7.58 -13.78
N ASN A 353 -13.54 7.69 -15.08
CA ASN A 353 -12.56 8.23 -16.02
C ASN A 353 -12.30 9.72 -15.83
N SER A 354 -13.31 10.50 -15.44
CA SER A 354 -13.14 11.90 -15.06
C SER A 354 -12.19 12.03 -13.88
N PHE A 355 -12.36 11.19 -12.85
CA PHE A 355 -11.43 11.10 -11.73
C PHE A 355 -10.00 10.75 -12.19
N ILE A 356 -9.83 9.71 -13.03
CA ILE A 356 -8.51 9.32 -13.55
C ILE A 356 -7.82 10.49 -14.24
N ARG A 357 -8.55 11.24 -15.08
CA ARG A 357 -8.01 12.36 -15.87
C ARG A 357 -7.68 13.61 -15.04
N THR A 358 -8.50 13.93 -14.04
CA THR A 358 -8.53 15.30 -13.47
C THR A 358 -8.16 15.37 -11.99
N SER A 359 -8.17 14.25 -11.26
CA SER A 359 -7.95 14.25 -9.81
C SER A 359 -6.53 14.68 -9.40
N GLY A 360 -5.54 14.55 -10.29
CA GLY A 360 -4.13 14.72 -9.96
C GLY A 360 -3.56 13.59 -9.09
N VAL A 361 -4.31 12.50 -8.88
CA VAL A 361 -3.85 11.34 -8.13
C VAL A 361 -2.73 10.62 -8.89
N PHE A 362 -2.93 10.33 -10.18
CA PHE A 362 -1.94 9.65 -11.01
C PHE A 362 -0.83 10.61 -11.48
N ASP A 363 0.40 10.10 -11.60
CA ASP A 363 1.56 10.88 -12.10
C ASP A 363 1.43 11.20 -13.61
N ALA A 364 0.72 10.36 -14.33
CA ALA A 364 0.38 10.53 -15.74
C ALA A 364 -0.88 9.73 -16.07
N VAL A 365 -1.51 10.04 -17.21
CA VAL A 365 -2.70 9.35 -17.68
C VAL A 365 -2.50 8.90 -19.12
N ILE A 366 -2.90 7.67 -19.42
CA ILE A 366 -3.07 7.14 -20.78
C ILE A 366 -4.57 6.99 -21.02
N ASP A 367 -5.09 7.81 -21.93
CA ASP A 367 -6.53 7.85 -22.22
C ASP A 367 -6.94 6.74 -23.19
N PHE A 368 -6.94 5.49 -22.70
CA PHE A 368 -7.40 4.33 -23.45
C PHE A 368 -8.88 4.39 -23.84
N ASP A 369 -9.73 5.09 -23.08
CA ASP A 369 -11.14 5.32 -23.43
C ASP A 369 -11.22 6.10 -24.75
N ARG A 370 -10.57 7.25 -24.82
CA ARG A 370 -10.56 8.07 -26.03
C ARG A 370 -9.90 7.35 -27.20
N LEU A 371 -8.84 6.57 -26.94
CA LEU A 371 -8.12 5.82 -27.96
C LEU A 371 -8.98 4.73 -28.61
N MET A 372 -9.78 4.04 -27.79
CA MET A 372 -10.41 2.78 -28.18
C MET A 372 -11.89 2.92 -28.55
N ARG A 373 -12.54 4.02 -28.18
CA ARG A 373 -13.98 4.23 -28.42
C ARG A 373 -14.34 4.53 -29.87
N ASP A 374 -15.53 4.09 -30.27
CA ASP A 374 -16.14 4.49 -31.54
C ASP A 374 -16.50 6.00 -31.49
N PRO A 375 -16.05 6.83 -32.45
CA PRO A 375 -16.43 8.24 -32.51
C PRO A 375 -17.94 8.48 -32.65
N ALA A 376 -18.68 7.56 -33.29
CA ALA A 376 -20.13 7.66 -33.48
C ALA A 376 -20.92 7.10 -32.28
N HIS A 377 -20.34 6.14 -31.57
CA HIS A 377 -20.92 5.52 -30.37
C HIS A 377 -19.88 5.47 -29.24
N PRO A 378 -19.61 6.59 -28.55
CA PRO A 378 -18.50 6.70 -27.59
C PRO A 378 -18.57 5.77 -26.37
N ASP A 379 -19.74 5.17 -26.13
CA ASP A 379 -19.98 4.12 -25.13
C ASP A 379 -19.48 2.74 -25.56
N ARG A 380 -19.07 2.57 -26.83
CA ARG A 380 -18.64 1.29 -27.43
C ARG A 380 -17.18 1.32 -27.90
N LEU A 381 -16.56 0.14 -27.97
CA LEU A 381 -15.30 -0.02 -28.69
C LEU A 381 -15.49 0.27 -30.18
N SER A 382 -14.50 0.92 -30.79
CA SER A 382 -14.44 1.08 -32.24
C SER A 382 -14.43 -0.30 -32.90
N PRO A 383 -15.23 -0.54 -33.96
CA PRO A 383 -15.25 -1.82 -34.67
C PRO A 383 -13.87 -2.28 -35.19
N ALA A 384 -12.95 -1.34 -35.44
CA ALA A 384 -11.58 -1.66 -35.86
C ALA A 384 -10.73 -2.30 -34.74
N TYR A 385 -11.12 -2.08 -33.48
CA TYR A 385 -10.37 -2.50 -32.30
C TYR A 385 -11.13 -3.50 -31.43
N ASP A 386 -12.39 -3.76 -31.71
CA ASP A 386 -13.23 -4.71 -30.99
C ASP A 386 -12.93 -6.16 -31.43
N SER A 387 -12.81 -7.08 -30.46
CA SER A 387 -12.71 -8.51 -30.75
C SER A 387 -14.02 -9.14 -31.21
N GLY A 388 -15.13 -8.40 -31.10
CA GLY A 388 -16.50 -8.81 -31.42
C GLY A 388 -17.36 -9.08 -30.19
N ASP A 389 -16.78 -9.03 -28.98
CA ASP A 389 -17.52 -9.17 -27.72
C ASP A 389 -17.86 -7.82 -27.06
N HIS A 390 -17.46 -6.71 -27.68
CA HIS A 390 -17.70 -5.35 -27.19
C HIS A 390 -17.07 -5.04 -25.82
N LEU A 391 -16.06 -5.79 -25.38
CA LEU A 391 -15.34 -5.58 -24.12
C LEU A 391 -13.83 -5.68 -24.32
N HIS A 392 -13.37 -6.70 -25.03
CA HIS A 392 -11.96 -6.98 -25.20
C HIS A 392 -11.44 -6.44 -26.55
N PRO A 393 -10.23 -5.84 -26.54
CA PRO A 393 -9.57 -5.48 -27.78
C PRO A 393 -9.28 -6.70 -28.68
N SER A 394 -9.38 -6.50 -29.99
CA SER A 394 -8.75 -7.38 -30.99
C SER A 394 -7.22 -7.25 -30.93
N GLU A 395 -6.48 -8.10 -31.64
CA GLU A 395 -5.02 -7.95 -31.74
C GLU A 395 -4.60 -6.58 -32.33
N ALA A 396 -5.43 -6.00 -33.20
CA ALA A 396 -5.21 -4.63 -33.69
C ALA A 396 -5.44 -3.61 -32.57
N GLY A 397 -6.48 -3.78 -31.76
CA GLY A 397 -6.73 -2.96 -30.58
C GLY A 397 -5.60 -3.01 -29.56
N TYR A 398 -5.11 -4.20 -29.20
CA TYR A 398 -3.97 -4.34 -28.29
C TYR A 398 -2.68 -3.71 -28.82
N ARG A 399 -2.43 -3.83 -30.14
CA ARG A 399 -1.32 -3.12 -30.78
C ARG A 399 -1.46 -1.61 -30.61
N THR A 400 -2.63 -1.05 -30.95
CA THR A 400 -2.93 0.37 -30.79
C THR A 400 -2.70 0.85 -29.36
N MET A 401 -3.17 0.09 -28.35
CA MET A 401 -2.94 0.41 -26.94
C MET A 401 -1.44 0.45 -26.59
N GLY A 402 -0.67 -0.59 -26.96
CA GLY A 402 0.76 -0.65 -26.66
C GLY A 402 1.59 0.41 -27.39
N GLU A 403 1.17 0.81 -28.60
CA GLU A 403 1.78 1.89 -29.38
C GLU A 403 1.45 3.28 -28.85
N ALA A 404 0.29 3.47 -28.23
CA ALA A 404 -0.13 4.74 -27.67
C ALA A 404 0.61 5.12 -26.38
N VAL A 405 1.20 4.17 -25.65
CA VAL A 405 1.95 4.45 -24.42
C VAL A 405 3.17 5.35 -24.73
N PRO A 406 3.26 6.58 -24.20
CA PRO A 406 4.40 7.44 -24.49
C PRO A 406 5.67 6.97 -23.77
N LEU A 407 6.73 6.65 -24.51
CA LEU A 407 7.99 6.15 -23.91
C LEU A 407 8.72 7.22 -23.08
N SER A 408 8.41 8.51 -23.30
CA SER A 408 8.94 9.63 -22.51
C SER A 408 8.54 9.56 -21.03
N LEU A 409 7.49 8.81 -20.68
CA LEU A 409 7.10 8.53 -19.30
C LEU A 409 8.19 7.75 -18.53
N PHE A 410 9.09 7.06 -19.25
CA PHE A 410 10.03 6.07 -18.70
C PHE A 410 11.51 6.47 -18.81
N GLY A 411 11.81 7.78 -18.88
CA GLY A 411 13.18 8.29 -18.98
C GLY A 411 13.92 8.46 -17.64
N ASN A 412 15.26 8.46 -17.70
CA ASN A 412 16.13 8.75 -16.55
C ASN A 412 16.15 10.24 -16.20
N SER A 413 15.09 10.71 -15.54
CA SER A 413 15.16 11.95 -14.75
C SER A 413 15.56 11.61 -13.32
N ARG A 414 16.85 11.31 -13.10
CA ARG A 414 17.48 11.65 -11.82
C ARG A 414 17.95 13.10 -11.96
N THR A 415 17.03 14.05 -11.82
CA THR A 415 17.39 15.47 -11.78
C THR A 415 17.27 15.98 -10.35
N PRO A 416 18.37 16.40 -9.70
CA PRO A 416 18.30 17.20 -8.49
C PRO A 416 17.76 18.58 -8.88
N ALA A 417 16.68 19.05 -8.25
CA ALA A 417 16.17 20.38 -8.52
C ALA A 417 17.14 21.44 -7.97
N ARG A 418 18.06 21.92 -8.82
CA ARG A 418 18.76 23.20 -8.64
C ARG A 418 18.10 24.26 -9.52
N SER A 419 17.63 25.31 -8.85
CA SER A 419 17.62 26.72 -9.26
C SER A 419 18.08 27.07 -10.69
N ARG A 420 17.19 27.66 -11.50
CA ARG A 420 17.31 29.03 -12.07
C ARG A 420 16.11 29.43 -12.97
N SER A 421 15.32 30.38 -12.46
CA SER A 421 14.94 31.71 -12.99
C SER A 421 14.39 31.96 -14.42
N VAL A 422 13.12 32.43 -14.42
CA VAL A 422 12.43 33.57 -15.13
C VAL A 422 12.30 33.46 -16.68
N ILE A 423 11.13 33.67 -17.34
CA ILE A 423 10.27 34.88 -17.46
C ILE A 423 8.82 34.53 -17.89
N GLY A 424 7.80 35.21 -17.32
CA GLY A 424 6.42 35.24 -17.86
C GLY A 424 5.34 35.59 -16.84
N VAL A 425 5.08 36.90 -16.65
CA VAL A 425 4.25 37.56 -15.62
C VAL A 425 2.80 37.08 -15.53
N ALA A 426 2.36 36.73 -14.31
CA ALA A 426 1.05 37.09 -13.77
C ALA A 426 1.22 37.37 -12.25
N ALA A 427 0.69 38.50 -11.78
CA ALA A 427 1.05 39.12 -10.50
C ALA A 427 0.71 38.25 -9.26
N PRO A 428 1.58 38.18 -8.24
CA PRO A 428 1.27 37.52 -6.97
C PRO A 428 0.57 38.46 -5.98
N VAL A 429 -0.40 37.89 -5.26
CA VAL A 429 -0.96 38.44 -4.01
C VAL A 429 0.15 38.42 -2.94
N PRO A 430 0.37 39.50 -2.17
CA PRO A 430 1.51 39.58 -1.26
C PRO A 430 1.30 38.70 -0.02
N VAL A 431 2.23 37.78 0.24
CA VAL A 431 2.41 37.14 1.55
C VAL A 431 3.56 37.86 2.26
N GLY A 432 3.27 38.41 3.44
CA GLY A 432 4.20 39.18 4.26
C GLY A 432 5.36 38.36 4.84
N PRO A 433 6.31 39.04 5.52
CA PRO A 433 7.58 38.46 5.93
C PRO A 433 7.42 37.62 7.21
N GLY A 434 7.24 36.32 7.06
CA GLY A 434 7.32 35.35 8.16
C GLY A 434 8.64 34.59 8.07
N GLY A 435 9.64 35.02 8.84
CA GLY A 435 10.93 34.34 8.93
C GLY A 435 10.82 32.86 9.35
N ASP A 436 11.86 32.10 9.02
CA ASP A 436 12.04 30.66 9.23
C ASP A 436 11.99 30.29 10.73
N LYS A 437 10.79 30.27 11.31
CA LYS A 437 10.55 29.82 12.68
C LYS A 437 10.33 28.30 12.61
N GLY A 438 11.25 27.50 13.17
CA GLY A 438 11.22 26.02 13.18
C GLY A 438 9.86 25.38 13.54
N PRO A 439 9.66 24.06 13.33
CA PRO A 439 8.33 23.43 13.32
C PRO A 439 7.51 23.76 14.58
N ALA A 440 6.20 23.93 14.44
CA ALA A 440 5.31 24.25 15.55
C ALA A 440 4.41 23.05 15.89
N ILE A 441 3.99 22.92 17.13
CA ILE A 441 3.11 21.84 17.60
C ILE A 441 2.09 22.36 18.62
N ALA A 442 0.81 22.08 18.39
CA ALA A 442 -0.25 22.24 19.37
C ALA A 442 -0.51 20.89 20.07
N ILE A 443 -0.52 20.91 21.40
CA ILE A 443 -0.78 19.72 22.20
C ILE A 443 -2.28 19.69 22.53
N THR A 444 -2.95 18.60 22.16
CA THR A 444 -4.37 18.41 22.45
C THR A 444 -4.60 17.15 23.29
N PHE A 445 -5.55 17.21 24.21
CA PHE A 445 -5.90 16.12 25.11
C PHE A 445 -7.38 15.77 24.96
N ASP A 446 -7.65 14.54 24.54
CA ASP A 446 -8.99 13.98 24.44
C ASP A 446 -9.38 13.29 25.76
N ASP A 447 -10.67 12.96 25.88
CA ASP A 447 -11.26 12.20 26.99
C ASP A 447 -11.23 12.88 28.37
N ILE A 448 -11.18 14.21 28.45
CA ILE A 448 -11.31 14.89 29.75
C ILE A 448 -12.69 14.58 30.35
N PRO A 449 -12.83 14.17 31.64
CA PRO A 449 -11.79 14.15 32.68
C PRO A 449 -11.08 12.81 32.91
N ALA A 450 -11.32 11.78 32.10
CA ALA A 450 -10.84 10.43 32.40
C ALA A 450 -10.55 9.60 31.14
N HIS A 451 -9.33 9.06 31.06
CA HIS A 451 -8.98 8.06 30.06
C HIS A 451 -8.31 6.84 30.71
N GLY A 452 -8.90 5.66 30.49
CA GLY A 452 -8.33 4.37 30.93
C GLY A 452 -8.27 4.17 32.45
N PRO A 453 -7.57 3.10 32.90
CA PRO A 453 -7.45 2.79 34.33
C PRO A 453 -6.52 3.76 35.07
N LEU A 454 -6.69 3.84 36.40
CA LEU A 454 -5.84 4.60 37.32
C LEU A 454 -4.94 3.66 38.13
N VAL A 455 -3.77 4.16 38.55
CA VAL A 455 -2.95 3.47 39.54
C VAL A 455 -3.71 3.46 40.88
N PRO A 456 -3.70 2.35 41.67
CA PRO A 456 -4.39 2.33 42.95
C PRO A 456 -4.01 3.51 43.86
N GLY A 457 -5.02 4.22 44.36
CA GLY A 457 -4.85 5.40 45.20
C GLY A 457 -4.62 6.71 44.45
N GLN A 458 -4.49 6.69 43.13
CA GLN A 458 -4.45 7.88 42.28
C GLN A 458 -5.87 8.32 41.90
N THR A 459 -6.10 9.63 41.85
CA THR A 459 -7.38 10.23 41.42
C THR A 459 -7.26 10.87 40.02
N ARG A 460 -8.38 11.15 39.35
CA ARG A 460 -8.37 11.87 38.06
C ARG A 460 -7.83 13.29 38.25
N VAL A 461 -8.11 13.91 39.39
CA VAL A 461 -7.55 15.20 39.76
C VAL A 461 -6.02 15.15 39.79
N ASP A 462 -5.42 14.09 40.31
CA ASP A 462 -3.95 13.95 40.35
C ASP A 462 -3.36 13.87 38.95
N VAL A 463 -3.99 13.11 38.05
CA VAL A 463 -3.59 13.00 36.64
C VAL A 463 -3.66 14.37 35.95
N ILE A 464 -4.78 15.08 36.07
CA ILE A 464 -4.95 16.41 35.48
C ILE A 464 -3.96 17.43 36.05
N ARG A 465 -3.74 17.44 37.37
CA ARG A 465 -2.76 18.35 38.00
C ARG A 465 -1.34 18.07 37.54
N ALA A 466 -0.98 16.80 37.38
CA ALA A 466 0.33 16.42 36.87
C ALA A 466 0.52 16.87 35.40
N ILE A 467 -0.49 16.67 34.54
CA ILE A 467 -0.48 17.16 33.15
C ILE A 467 -0.35 18.68 33.13
N ALA A 468 -1.22 19.40 33.84
CA ALA A 468 -1.23 20.86 33.90
C ALA A 468 0.10 21.43 34.42
N GLY A 469 0.67 20.82 35.47
CA GLY A 469 1.97 21.20 36.02
C GLY A 469 3.11 21.01 35.03
N ALA A 470 3.13 19.87 34.31
CA ALA A 470 4.13 19.59 33.29
C ALA A 470 4.02 20.56 32.10
N LEU A 471 2.80 20.89 31.65
CA LEU A 471 2.56 21.88 30.59
C LEU A 471 3.02 23.28 31.03
N ALA A 472 2.71 23.70 32.26
CA ALA A 472 3.14 25.00 32.79
C ALA A 472 4.67 25.09 32.90
N ALA A 473 5.33 24.08 33.46
CA ALA A 473 6.79 24.00 33.53
C ALA A 473 7.43 23.94 32.13
N GLY A 474 6.78 23.23 31.21
CA GLY A 474 7.13 23.13 29.80
C GLY A 474 6.73 24.35 28.96
N LYS A 475 6.14 25.39 29.55
CA LYS A 475 5.60 26.56 28.81
C LYS A 475 4.88 26.15 27.52
N ALA A 476 4.13 25.05 27.60
CA ALA A 476 3.50 24.40 26.47
C ALA A 476 2.00 24.65 26.57
N PRO A 477 1.42 25.55 25.77
CA PRO A 477 -0.03 25.66 25.70
C PRO A 477 -0.63 24.32 25.24
N ALA A 478 -1.82 24.01 25.74
CA ALA A 478 -2.57 22.84 25.34
C ALA A 478 -4.06 23.14 25.26
N PHE A 479 -4.80 22.25 24.59
CA PHE A 479 -6.25 22.33 24.42
C PHE A 479 -6.90 21.01 24.82
N GLY A 480 -7.97 21.05 25.59
CA GLY A 480 -8.64 19.83 26.08
C GLY A 480 -9.98 19.60 25.39
N PHE A 481 -10.38 18.35 25.20
CA PHE A 481 -11.69 17.96 24.68
C PHE A 481 -12.45 17.16 25.74
N LEU A 482 -13.62 17.68 26.13
CA LEU A 482 -14.41 17.20 27.28
C LEU A 482 -15.44 16.16 26.84
N ASN A 483 -15.59 15.10 27.64
CA ASN A 483 -16.71 14.17 27.67
C ASN A 483 -17.38 14.23 29.04
N ALA A 484 -18.48 14.95 29.18
CA ALA A 484 -19.16 15.08 30.48
C ALA A 484 -19.84 13.78 30.95
N GLY A 485 -19.95 12.77 30.08
CA GLY A 485 -20.40 11.43 30.44
C GLY A 485 -19.30 10.52 31.02
N PHE A 486 -18.05 10.99 31.11
CA PHE A 486 -16.96 10.23 31.71
C PHE A 486 -16.79 10.53 33.20
N GLY A 487 -16.37 9.52 33.98
CA GLY A 487 -16.14 9.65 35.41
C GLY A 487 -17.41 9.64 36.28
N LEU A 488 -18.52 9.11 35.77
CA LEU A 488 -19.79 8.99 36.50
C LEU A 488 -19.72 8.03 37.70
N ASP A 489 -18.72 7.15 37.72
CA ASP A 489 -18.36 6.29 38.85
C ASP A 489 -17.80 7.07 40.05
N ALA A 490 -17.25 8.27 39.83
CA ALA A 490 -16.73 9.16 40.85
C ALA A 490 -16.97 10.64 40.48
N PRO A 491 -18.23 11.12 40.52
CA PRO A 491 -18.62 12.41 39.95
C PRO A 491 -17.91 13.61 40.60
N ASP A 492 -17.63 13.55 41.91
CA ASP A 492 -16.88 14.60 42.61
C ASP A 492 -15.42 14.70 42.13
N ASP A 493 -14.78 13.56 41.87
CA ASP A 493 -13.42 13.49 41.34
C ASP A 493 -13.38 14.02 39.90
N ALA A 494 -14.32 13.59 39.07
CA ALA A 494 -14.48 14.07 37.70
C ALA A 494 -14.71 15.59 37.64
N ALA A 495 -15.63 16.13 38.45
CA ALA A 495 -15.89 17.57 38.52
C ALA A 495 -14.67 18.36 38.99
N LYS A 496 -13.94 17.87 40.00
CA LYS A 496 -12.69 18.49 40.47
C LYS A 496 -11.58 18.42 39.42
N ALA A 497 -11.52 17.37 38.62
CA ALA A 497 -10.55 17.21 37.56
C ALA A 497 -10.80 18.23 36.44
N ILE A 498 -12.05 18.41 36.01
CA ILE A 498 -12.45 19.48 35.07
C ILE A 498 -12.11 20.86 35.65
N ALA A 499 -12.44 21.10 36.91
CA ALA A 499 -12.12 22.36 37.59
C ALA A 499 -10.61 22.62 37.66
N ALA A 500 -9.80 21.58 37.89
CA ALA A 500 -8.34 21.68 37.92
C ALA A 500 -7.76 22.03 36.54
N TRP A 501 -8.26 21.43 35.46
CA TRP A 501 -7.87 21.78 34.09
C TRP A 501 -8.12 23.26 33.80
N ARG A 502 -9.31 23.76 34.18
CA ARG A 502 -9.69 25.16 34.00
C ARG A 502 -8.94 26.12 34.90
N ALA A 503 -8.66 25.73 36.15
CA ALA A 503 -7.85 26.52 37.08
C ALA A 503 -6.40 26.70 36.58
N ALA A 504 -5.89 25.75 35.78
CA ALA A 504 -4.62 25.87 35.09
C ALA A 504 -4.66 26.78 33.84
N GLY A 505 -5.81 27.38 33.52
CA GLY A 505 -5.98 28.28 32.37
C GLY A 505 -6.09 27.55 31.02
N LEU A 506 -6.28 26.23 31.01
CA LEU A 506 -6.28 25.43 29.78
C LEU A 506 -7.68 25.43 29.12
N PRO A 507 -7.80 25.78 27.81
CA PRO A 507 -9.06 25.76 27.06
C PRO A 507 -9.72 24.38 26.98
N LEU A 508 -11.05 24.38 26.75
CA LEU A 508 -11.85 23.18 26.55
C LEU A 508 -12.65 23.28 25.24
N GLY A 509 -12.87 22.13 24.61
CA GLY A 509 -13.75 21.92 23.46
C GLY A 509 -14.63 20.70 23.69
N ASN A 510 -15.51 20.43 22.73
CA ASN A 510 -16.50 19.36 22.79
C ASN A 510 -15.94 18.07 22.18
N HIS A 511 -16.08 16.95 22.89
CA HIS A 511 -15.74 15.61 22.41
C HIS A 511 -16.94 14.65 22.39
N THR A 512 -18.16 15.16 22.31
CA THR A 512 -19.43 14.46 22.61
C THR A 512 -19.59 14.07 24.08
N TYR A 513 -20.80 13.70 24.51
CA TYR A 513 -21.06 13.39 25.92
C TYR A 513 -20.53 12.01 26.29
N SER A 514 -20.80 10.99 25.48
CA SER A 514 -20.51 9.58 25.75
C SER A 514 -19.35 9.01 24.94
N HIS A 515 -18.63 9.86 24.19
CA HIS A 515 -17.57 9.45 23.27
C HIS A 515 -18.15 8.56 22.13
N ALA A 516 -19.27 9.02 21.54
CA ALA A 516 -20.01 8.28 20.53
C ALA A 516 -19.28 8.25 19.18
N ASN A 517 -19.16 7.05 18.59
CA ASN A 517 -18.61 6.89 17.24
C ASN A 517 -19.67 7.20 16.17
N LEU A 518 -19.46 8.24 15.36
CA LEU A 518 -20.42 8.70 14.35
C LEU A 518 -20.83 7.59 13.37
N ASP A 519 -19.89 6.75 12.93
CA ASP A 519 -20.18 5.63 12.03
C ASP A 519 -21.04 4.53 12.65
N LYS A 520 -21.05 4.43 13.98
CA LYS A 520 -21.83 3.42 14.71
C LYS A 520 -23.22 3.90 15.06
N VAL A 521 -23.35 5.17 15.45
CA VAL A 521 -24.61 5.71 15.96
C VAL A 521 -25.40 6.48 14.90
N GLY A 522 -24.75 6.89 13.80
CA GLY A 522 -25.34 7.72 12.75
C GLY A 522 -25.50 9.18 13.17
N ALA A 523 -25.74 10.06 12.19
CA ALA A 523 -25.70 11.52 12.38
C ALA A 523 -26.69 12.04 13.44
N ALA A 524 -27.91 11.50 13.50
CA ALA A 524 -28.92 11.97 14.43
C ALA A 524 -28.58 11.68 15.90
N ALA A 525 -28.18 10.44 16.21
CA ALA A 525 -27.79 10.06 17.57
C ALA A 525 -26.47 10.73 17.98
N PHE A 526 -25.53 10.88 17.02
CA PHE A 526 -24.29 11.61 17.24
C PHE A 526 -24.53 13.09 17.58
N SER A 527 -25.39 13.76 16.82
CA SER A 527 -25.82 15.15 17.09
C SER A 527 -26.42 15.28 18.49
N ALA A 528 -27.34 14.38 18.86
CA ALA A 528 -27.94 14.39 20.20
C ALA A 528 -26.89 14.21 21.32
N ASP A 529 -25.90 13.34 21.13
CA ASP A 529 -24.83 13.12 22.11
C ASP A 529 -23.85 14.30 22.19
N MET A 530 -23.53 14.94 21.06
CA MET A 530 -22.77 16.19 21.01
C MET A 530 -23.48 17.31 21.78
N VAL A 531 -24.78 17.50 21.52
CA VAL A 531 -25.62 18.52 22.18
C VAL A 531 -25.67 18.32 23.68
N ARG A 532 -25.81 17.06 24.11
CA ARG A 532 -25.86 16.71 25.53
C ARG A 532 -24.61 17.17 26.29
N ASN A 533 -23.48 17.32 25.61
CA ASN A 533 -22.23 17.77 26.19
C ASN A 533 -22.10 19.30 26.31
N GLU A 534 -22.92 20.08 25.59
CA GLU A 534 -22.77 21.55 25.47
C GLU A 534 -22.99 22.27 26.80
N ALA A 535 -24.03 21.93 27.56
CA ALA A 535 -24.33 22.63 28.82
C ALA A 535 -23.24 22.40 29.90
N PRO A 536 -22.79 21.16 30.17
CA PRO A 536 -21.65 20.92 31.05
C PRO A 536 -20.36 21.61 30.57
N LEU A 537 -20.10 21.60 29.26
CA LEU A 537 -18.94 22.23 28.67
C LEU A 537 -18.97 23.75 28.83
N ALA A 538 -20.10 24.40 28.54
CA ALA A 538 -20.26 25.84 28.69
C ALA A 538 -20.07 26.29 30.15
N ALA A 539 -20.59 25.51 31.11
CA ALA A 539 -20.38 25.76 32.53
C ALA A 539 -18.90 25.66 32.94
N ALA A 540 -18.18 24.68 32.40
CA ALA A 540 -16.74 24.51 32.65
C ALA A 540 -15.88 25.57 31.94
N ALA A 541 -16.26 26.00 30.73
CA ALA A 541 -15.53 26.96 29.93
C ALA A 541 -15.54 28.38 30.52
N LYS A 542 -16.50 28.72 31.39
CA LYS A 542 -16.55 30.03 32.10
C LYS A 542 -16.36 31.24 31.17
N GLY A 543 -17.06 31.26 30.05
CA GLY A 543 -17.06 32.39 29.10
C GLY A 543 -15.92 32.41 28.07
N THR A 544 -15.03 31.40 28.05
CA THR A 544 -14.10 31.21 26.91
C THR A 544 -14.79 30.49 25.76
N ASP A 545 -14.43 30.81 24.52
CA ASP A 545 -14.95 30.10 23.34
C ASP A 545 -14.57 28.61 23.39
N TRP A 546 -15.59 27.76 23.46
CA TRP A 546 -15.48 26.30 23.54
C TRP A 546 -15.96 25.61 22.26
N HIS A 547 -16.30 26.36 21.21
CA HIS A 547 -16.79 25.83 19.92
C HIS A 547 -15.64 25.26 19.06
N TRP A 548 -14.84 24.40 19.67
CA TRP A 548 -13.89 23.50 19.04
C TRP A 548 -14.37 22.07 19.25
N PHE A 549 -14.40 21.28 18.19
CA PHE A 549 -14.96 19.94 18.21
C PHE A 549 -13.93 18.91 17.75
N ARG A 550 -13.74 17.85 18.52
CA ARG A 550 -12.95 16.69 18.10
C ARG A 550 -13.90 15.51 17.95
N TYR A 551 -13.89 14.85 16.79
CA TYR A 551 -14.68 13.65 16.57
C TYR A 551 -14.10 12.48 17.38
N PRO A 552 -14.89 11.80 18.24
CA PRO A 552 -14.48 10.54 18.84
C PRO A 552 -13.98 9.55 17.79
N PHE A 553 -12.88 8.87 18.09
CA PHE A 553 -12.20 7.93 17.17
C PHE A 553 -11.74 8.55 15.84
N LEU A 554 -11.77 9.88 15.71
CA LEU A 554 -11.63 10.60 14.43
C LEU A 554 -12.63 10.12 13.36
N SER A 555 -13.76 9.54 13.80
CA SER A 555 -14.83 9.06 12.91
C SER A 555 -15.68 10.25 12.47
N GLU A 556 -15.38 10.76 11.27
CA GLU A 556 -16.11 11.86 10.65
C GLU A 556 -17.27 11.40 9.75
N GLY A 557 -17.61 10.11 9.74
CA GLY A 557 -18.63 9.55 8.87
C GLY A 557 -18.03 8.95 7.58
N SER A 558 -18.20 7.63 7.45
CA SER A 558 -17.75 6.76 6.38
C SER A 558 -18.57 6.93 5.10
N THR A 559 -19.79 7.45 5.20
CA THR A 559 -20.60 7.88 4.06
C THR A 559 -20.64 9.41 3.98
N PRO A 560 -20.66 10.01 2.77
CA PRO A 560 -20.83 11.45 2.61
C PRO A 560 -22.08 11.99 3.29
N SER A 561 -23.21 11.27 3.23
CA SER A 561 -24.46 11.72 3.86
C SER A 561 -24.36 11.85 5.39
N VAL A 562 -23.71 10.88 6.06
CA VAL A 562 -23.50 10.92 7.51
C VAL A 562 -22.51 12.02 7.88
N ARG A 563 -21.44 12.17 7.09
CA ARG A 563 -20.41 13.21 7.29
C ARG A 563 -21.00 14.61 7.11
N ASP A 564 -21.70 14.84 6.02
CA ASP A 564 -22.25 16.15 5.66
C ASP A 564 -23.33 16.56 6.67
N ALA A 565 -24.16 15.61 7.14
CA ALA A 565 -25.14 15.88 8.19
C ALA A 565 -24.46 16.30 9.52
N ALA A 566 -23.43 15.58 9.95
CA ALA A 566 -22.69 15.93 11.18
C ALA A 566 -21.96 17.28 11.04
N ARG A 567 -21.32 17.54 9.90
CA ARG A 567 -20.63 18.82 9.63
C ARG A 567 -21.61 19.99 9.55
N ALA A 568 -22.77 19.79 8.94
CA ALA A 568 -23.82 20.81 8.87
C ALA A 568 -24.34 21.18 10.26
N ASP A 569 -24.57 20.20 11.14
CA ASP A 569 -25.02 20.45 12.52
C ASP A 569 -23.93 21.16 13.35
N LEU A 570 -22.68 20.70 13.26
CA LEU A 570 -21.54 21.39 13.88
C LEU A 570 -21.41 22.84 13.39
N ARG A 571 -21.52 23.08 12.07
CA ARG A 571 -21.48 24.41 11.47
C ARG A 571 -22.63 25.29 11.99
N ALA A 572 -23.85 24.76 12.02
CA ALA A 572 -25.03 25.49 12.49
C ALA A 572 -24.89 25.97 13.94
N ARG A 573 -24.05 25.28 14.72
CA ARG A 573 -23.72 25.59 16.11
C ARG A 573 -22.44 26.39 16.30
N GLY A 574 -21.77 26.79 15.21
CA GLY A 574 -20.58 27.62 15.26
C GLY A 574 -19.28 26.89 15.60
N TYR A 575 -19.25 25.55 15.51
CA TYR A 575 -18.02 24.79 15.76
C TYR A 575 -16.99 24.93 14.65
N ARG A 576 -15.73 24.84 15.08
CA ARG A 576 -14.58 24.44 14.27
C ARG A 576 -14.24 22.99 14.61
N ALA A 577 -13.87 22.18 13.63
CA ALA A 577 -13.30 20.88 13.93
C ALA A 577 -11.81 21.02 14.25
N ALA A 578 -11.34 20.34 15.28
CA ALA A 578 -9.93 20.21 15.61
C ALA A 578 -9.36 18.98 14.91
N ALA A 579 -8.59 19.20 13.86
CA ALA A 579 -7.94 18.15 13.09
C ALA A 579 -6.83 17.46 13.89
N VAL A 580 -6.36 16.32 13.39
CA VAL A 580 -5.22 15.59 13.93
C VAL A 580 -4.22 15.31 12.81
N THR A 581 -2.99 15.78 12.99
CA THR A 581 -1.90 15.56 12.03
C THR A 581 -0.73 14.80 12.65
N MET A 582 -0.78 14.53 13.95
CA MET A 582 0.20 13.73 14.65
C MET A 582 -0.45 12.94 15.78
N SER A 583 -0.17 11.64 15.82
CA SER A 583 -0.57 10.72 16.89
C SER A 583 0.44 9.57 16.93
N PHE A 584 0.64 9.01 18.13
CA PHE A 584 1.42 7.79 18.32
C PHE A 584 0.68 6.73 19.15
N ASN A 585 -0.65 6.84 19.26
CA ASN A 585 -1.51 5.94 20.01
C ASN A 585 -1.12 5.82 21.50
N ASP A 586 -0.80 6.96 22.12
CA ASP A 586 -0.39 7.10 23.53
C ASP A 586 -1.28 6.33 24.51
N PHE A 587 -2.60 6.34 24.26
CA PHE A 587 -3.61 5.60 25.02
C PHE A 587 -3.27 4.12 25.27
N SER A 588 -2.54 3.48 24.35
CA SER A 588 -2.21 2.05 24.43
C SER A 588 -1.26 1.72 25.59
N TRP A 589 -0.49 2.69 26.09
CA TRP A 589 0.46 2.47 27.17
C TRP A 589 -0.16 2.50 28.57
N ASN A 590 -1.30 3.19 28.74
CA ASN A 590 -1.85 3.43 30.07
C ASN A 590 -2.26 2.14 30.82
N PRO A 591 -2.96 1.16 30.20
CA PRO A 591 -3.29 -0.10 30.88
C PRO A 591 -2.06 -0.90 31.31
N VAL A 592 -1.02 -0.93 30.47
CA VAL A 592 0.24 -1.64 30.77
C VAL A 592 0.97 -0.98 31.93
N TYR A 593 1.00 0.36 31.97
CA TYR A 593 1.59 1.11 33.07
C TYR A 593 0.90 0.84 34.40
N VAL A 594 -0.43 0.82 34.42
CA VAL A 594 -1.18 0.51 35.64
C VAL A 594 -0.89 -0.92 36.11
N ALA A 595 -0.88 -1.90 35.20
CA ALA A 595 -0.53 -3.27 35.53
C ALA A 595 0.89 -3.39 36.13
N CYS A 596 1.88 -2.72 35.53
CA CYS A 596 3.24 -2.67 36.05
C CYS A 596 3.35 -1.95 37.39
N SER A 597 2.57 -0.89 37.59
CA SER A 597 2.54 -0.13 38.84
C SER A 597 1.97 -0.95 40.00
N VAL A 598 0.92 -1.74 39.74
CA VAL A 598 0.35 -2.69 40.73
C VAL A 598 1.40 -3.73 41.13
N LYS A 599 2.15 -4.26 40.16
CA LYS A 599 3.25 -5.22 40.41
C LYS A 599 4.52 -4.57 40.97
N ARG A 600 4.57 -3.23 41.03
CA ARG A 600 5.75 -2.44 41.42
C ARG A 600 7.01 -2.78 40.61
N ASP A 601 6.82 -3.14 39.34
CA ASP A 601 7.91 -3.55 38.45
C ASP A 601 8.60 -2.32 37.82
N VAL A 602 9.62 -1.81 38.51
CA VAL A 602 10.37 -0.62 38.07
C VAL A 602 11.11 -0.86 36.74
N GLY A 603 11.57 -2.10 36.49
CA GLY A 603 12.27 -2.46 35.25
C GLY A 603 11.34 -2.44 34.04
N ALA A 604 10.15 -3.02 34.20
CA ALA A 604 9.11 -2.98 33.17
C ALA A 604 8.61 -1.55 32.92
N ILE A 605 8.42 -0.75 33.97
CA ILE A 605 8.05 0.66 33.83
C ILE A 605 9.13 1.41 33.03
N THR A 606 10.42 1.22 33.35
CA THR A 606 11.52 1.86 32.61
C THR A 606 11.52 1.48 31.12
N THR A 607 11.26 0.22 30.82
CA THR A 607 11.13 -0.28 29.43
C THR A 607 9.95 0.36 28.71
N LEU A 608 8.84 0.55 29.44
CA LEU A 608 7.62 1.18 28.94
C LEU A 608 7.83 2.69 28.66
N GLU A 609 8.59 3.39 29.51
CA GLU A 609 8.95 4.81 29.30
C GLU A 609 9.82 4.99 28.05
N ALA A 610 10.79 4.09 27.83
CA ALA A 610 11.66 4.13 26.66
C ALA A 610 10.88 3.86 25.36
N SER A 611 9.93 2.92 25.37
CA SER A 611 9.10 2.60 24.20
C SER A 611 8.17 3.75 23.82
N PHE A 612 7.60 4.44 24.81
CA PHE A 612 6.74 5.62 24.60
C PHE A 612 7.49 6.76 23.90
N LEU A 613 8.68 7.12 24.39
CA LEU A 613 9.47 8.21 23.78
C LEU A 613 10.00 7.85 22.40
N ARG A 614 10.34 6.57 22.16
CA ARG A 614 10.73 6.09 20.83
C ARG A 614 9.60 6.28 19.84
N ASP A 615 8.39 5.82 20.15
CA ASP A 615 7.25 5.90 19.25
C ASP A 615 6.78 7.34 19.04
N ALA A 616 6.84 8.18 20.08
CA ALA A 616 6.61 9.62 19.97
C ALA A 616 7.59 10.31 19.01
N ARG A 617 8.89 9.95 19.05
CA ARG A 617 9.92 10.46 18.12
C ARG A 617 9.67 9.99 16.69
N VAL A 618 9.33 8.72 16.52
CA VAL A 618 9.00 8.13 15.22
C VAL A 618 7.79 8.85 14.62
N ALA A 619 6.71 9.02 15.38
CA ALA A 619 5.50 9.71 14.93
C ALA A 619 5.75 11.17 14.55
N ALA A 620 6.55 11.90 15.33
CA ALA A 620 6.87 13.28 15.00
C ALA A 620 7.75 13.43 13.76
N SER A 621 8.72 12.53 13.60
CA SER A 621 9.55 12.49 12.38
C SER A 621 8.70 12.12 11.16
N ALA A 622 7.75 11.21 11.35
CA ALA A 622 6.77 10.77 10.37
C ALA A 622 5.83 11.89 9.93
N ALA A 623 5.22 12.60 10.88
CA ALA A 623 4.35 13.75 10.59
C ALA A 623 5.11 14.84 9.82
N ARG A 624 6.36 15.14 10.23
CA ARG A 624 7.20 16.10 9.51
C ARG A 624 7.52 15.69 8.08
N ALA A 625 7.91 14.43 7.88
CA ALA A 625 8.16 13.89 6.57
C ALA A 625 6.90 13.94 5.68
N ARG A 626 5.74 13.58 6.22
CA ARG A 626 4.45 13.63 5.51
C ARG A 626 4.05 15.05 5.14
N ALA A 627 4.17 16.01 6.05
CA ALA A 627 3.87 17.41 5.74
C ALA A 627 4.77 17.94 4.62
N LYS A 628 6.08 17.67 4.69
CA LYS A 628 7.01 18.06 3.62
C LYS A 628 6.69 17.40 2.29
N ALA A 629 6.25 16.14 2.29
CA ALA A 629 5.85 15.44 1.09
C ALA A 629 4.53 15.98 0.50
N GLN A 630 3.53 16.24 1.35
CA GLN A 630 2.17 16.62 0.92
C GLN A 630 2.03 18.11 0.59
N VAL A 631 2.74 18.99 1.32
CA VAL A 631 2.59 20.45 1.19
C VAL A 631 3.91 21.20 1.05
N GLY A 632 5.04 20.50 0.92
CA GLY A 632 6.35 21.12 0.63
C GLY A 632 7.01 21.83 1.81
N ARG A 633 6.41 21.82 3.00
CA ARG A 633 6.91 22.48 4.22
C ARG A 633 6.45 21.78 5.49
N ASP A 634 7.07 22.09 6.62
CA ASP A 634 6.45 21.80 7.91
C ASP A 634 5.15 22.63 8.02
N ILE A 635 4.11 22.02 8.59
CA ILE A 635 2.91 22.71 9.08
C ILE A 635 3.00 22.81 10.61
N PRO A 636 2.27 23.71 11.29
CA PRO A 636 2.01 23.52 12.71
C PRO A 636 1.28 22.19 12.90
N TYR A 637 1.78 21.28 13.73
CA TYR A 637 1.17 19.97 13.92
C TYR A 637 0.19 19.99 15.09
N VAL A 638 -0.97 19.37 14.94
CA VAL A 638 -1.88 19.08 16.05
C VAL A 638 -1.62 17.66 16.56
N LEU A 639 -1.07 17.56 17.77
CA LEU A 639 -0.81 16.30 18.47
C LEU A 639 -2.03 15.87 19.26
N LEU A 640 -2.54 14.67 18.95
CA LEU A 640 -3.53 13.96 19.75
C LEU A 640 -2.86 13.21 20.90
N MET A 641 -3.30 13.49 22.13
CA MET A 641 -3.01 12.75 23.35
C MET A 641 -4.30 12.50 24.15
N HIS A 642 -4.24 11.66 25.18
CA HIS A 642 -5.32 11.38 26.11
C HIS A 642 -4.91 11.70 27.56
N VAL A 643 -5.87 11.89 28.46
CA VAL A 643 -5.60 12.20 29.88
C VAL A 643 -5.35 10.94 30.74
N GLY A 644 -4.41 10.09 30.33
CA GLY A 644 -4.01 8.89 31.05
C GLY A 644 -2.98 9.12 32.17
N ALA A 645 -2.93 8.20 33.14
CA ALA A 645 -1.95 8.25 34.23
C ALA A 645 -0.50 8.12 33.72
N PHE A 646 -0.29 7.32 32.67
CA PHE A 646 1.02 7.22 32.05
C PHE A 646 1.39 8.46 31.23
N ASP A 647 0.42 9.08 30.55
CA ASP A 647 0.63 10.33 29.82
C ASP A 647 1.06 11.45 30.77
N ALA A 648 0.39 11.57 31.92
CA ALA A 648 0.77 12.51 32.97
C ALA A 648 2.21 12.29 33.46
N ARG A 649 2.62 11.03 33.62
CA ARG A 649 4.00 10.67 34.02
C ARG A 649 5.01 11.03 32.94
N MET A 650 4.69 10.77 31.67
CA MET A 650 5.61 10.90 30.54
C MET A 650 5.69 12.31 29.96
N LEU A 651 4.70 13.16 30.22
CA LEU A 651 4.58 14.47 29.61
C LEU A 651 5.84 15.35 29.79
N PRO A 652 6.50 15.46 30.96
CA PRO A 652 7.75 16.21 31.07
C PRO A 652 8.84 15.73 30.09
N LYS A 653 9.00 14.41 29.93
CA LYS A 653 9.98 13.81 29.02
C LYS A 653 9.58 14.00 27.57
N LEU A 654 8.29 13.91 27.25
CA LEU A 654 7.75 14.14 25.92
C LEU A 654 7.94 15.59 25.46
N LEU A 655 7.68 16.56 26.34
CA LEU A 655 7.90 17.98 26.05
C LEU A 655 9.39 18.28 25.82
N ALA A 656 10.28 17.66 26.60
CA ALA A 656 11.72 17.76 26.40
C ALA A 656 12.15 17.16 25.05
N LEU A 657 11.65 15.97 24.71
CA LEU A 657 11.87 15.32 23.41
C LEU A 657 11.46 16.21 22.24
N TYR A 658 10.26 16.79 22.26
CA TYR A 658 9.82 17.63 21.14
C TYR A 658 10.60 18.94 21.03
N ARG A 659 11.03 19.53 22.15
CA ARG A 659 11.98 20.66 22.10
C ARG A 659 13.32 20.26 21.50
N GLU A 660 13.86 19.11 21.87
CA GLU A 660 15.10 18.55 21.29
C GLU A 660 14.96 18.35 19.77
N MET A 661 13.77 17.92 19.32
CA MET A 661 13.44 17.78 17.90
C MET A 661 13.18 19.11 17.17
N GLY A 662 13.30 20.24 17.88
CA GLY A 662 13.16 21.59 17.33
C GLY A 662 11.73 22.14 17.27
N PHE A 663 10.76 21.47 17.92
CA PHE A 663 9.40 21.97 17.95
C PHE A 663 9.22 23.15 18.91
N ARG A 664 8.42 24.13 18.48
CA ARG A 664 7.86 25.19 19.34
C ARG A 664 6.42 24.87 19.69
N PHE A 665 6.05 25.03 20.94
CA PHE A 665 4.67 24.84 21.37
C PHE A 665 3.81 26.06 21.01
N VAL A 666 2.66 25.82 20.40
CA VAL A 666 1.67 26.84 19.99
C VAL A 666 0.28 26.40 20.42
N THR A 667 -0.66 27.34 20.51
CA THR A 667 -2.06 27.02 20.81
C THR A 667 -2.74 26.32 19.62
N LEU A 668 -3.84 25.61 19.86
CA LEU A 668 -4.64 24.99 18.78
C LEU A 668 -5.14 26.04 17.75
N PRO A 669 -5.72 27.19 18.14
CA PRO A 669 -6.09 28.23 17.19
C PRO A 669 -4.92 28.78 16.37
N GLU A 670 -3.72 28.91 16.95
CA GLU A 670 -2.54 29.33 16.20
C GLU A 670 -2.07 28.27 15.20
N ALA A 671 -2.17 26.98 15.56
CA ALA A 671 -1.81 25.88 14.66
C ALA A 671 -2.77 25.77 13.47
N GLU A 672 -4.09 25.78 13.74
CA GLU A 672 -5.12 25.64 12.71
C GLU A 672 -5.44 26.93 11.95
N ALA A 673 -4.80 28.06 12.30
CA ALA A 673 -4.76 29.23 11.44
C ALA A 673 -3.94 28.98 10.15
N ASP A 674 -3.13 27.93 10.10
CA ASP A 674 -2.43 27.53 8.88
C ASP A 674 -3.43 27.10 7.79
N PRO A 675 -3.30 27.58 6.54
CA PRO A 675 -4.22 27.24 5.45
C PRO A 675 -4.42 25.74 5.20
N TYR A 676 -3.46 24.90 5.63
CA TYR A 676 -3.63 23.44 5.59
C TYR A 676 -4.92 22.98 6.28
N TYR A 677 -5.32 23.65 7.36
CA TYR A 677 -6.46 23.29 8.20
C TYR A 677 -7.79 23.94 7.77
N ALA A 678 -7.84 24.58 6.60
CA ALA A 678 -9.04 25.31 6.15
C ALA A 678 -10.33 24.46 6.21
N ARG A 679 -10.27 23.17 5.87
CA ARG A 679 -11.44 22.25 5.92
C ARG A 679 -11.81 21.80 7.33
N ALA A 680 -10.94 21.99 8.31
CA ALA A 680 -11.23 21.77 9.73
C ALA A 680 -11.92 22.99 10.33
N THR A 681 -11.40 24.19 10.03
CA THR A 681 -11.91 25.45 10.57
C THR A 681 -13.13 26.01 9.83
N ASP A 682 -13.32 25.68 8.55
CA ASP A 682 -14.51 26.00 7.76
C ASP A 682 -15.28 24.72 7.42
N LEU A 683 -16.33 24.48 8.21
CA LEU A 683 -17.20 23.31 8.06
C LEU A 683 -18.16 23.39 6.86
N SER A 684 -18.21 24.49 6.09
CA SER A 684 -18.90 24.44 4.77
C SER A 684 -18.12 23.70 3.71
N LEU A 685 -16.81 23.57 3.87
CA LEU A 685 -16.01 22.81 2.92
C LEU A 685 -16.27 21.31 3.08
N PRO A 686 -16.24 20.52 2.00
CA PRO A 686 -16.38 19.07 2.09
C PRO A 686 -15.32 18.46 3.02
N GLY A 687 -15.76 17.57 3.91
CA GLY A 687 -14.87 16.80 4.80
C GLY A 687 -14.25 15.58 4.11
N PRO A 688 -13.42 14.79 4.83
CA PRO A 688 -13.09 14.93 6.24
C PRO A 688 -12.12 16.09 6.52
N THR A 689 -11.84 16.35 7.79
CA THR A 689 -10.77 17.27 8.17
C THR A 689 -9.41 16.81 7.61
N PRO A 690 -8.49 17.74 7.32
CA PRO A 690 -7.18 17.42 6.79
C PRO A 690 -6.39 16.59 7.80
N SER A 691 -5.80 15.48 7.33
CA SER A 691 -4.89 14.67 8.12
C SER A 691 -3.63 14.36 7.34
N LEU A 692 -2.51 14.22 8.05
CA LEU A 692 -1.26 13.72 7.48
C LEU A 692 -1.31 12.18 7.49
N ALA A 693 -2.27 11.61 6.75
CA ALA A 693 -2.37 10.18 6.48
C ALA A 693 -1.50 9.78 5.27
N GLY A 694 -1.11 8.51 5.19
CA GLY A 694 -0.16 8.01 4.17
C GLY A 694 1.21 7.71 4.78
N PRO A 695 2.11 6.96 4.11
CA PRO A 695 3.35 6.51 4.73
C PRO A 695 4.45 7.59 4.73
N PRO A 696 5.21 7.74 5.82
CA PRO A 696 6.60 8.17 5.79
C PRO A 696 7.49 6.94 5.66
N ALA A 697 8.70 7.11 5.13
CA ALA A 697 9.76 6.09 5.08
C ALA A 697 10.37 5.76 6.48
N LEU A 698 9.60 5.89 7.56
CA LEU A 698 10.04 5.67 8.93
C LEU A 698 9.44 4.37 9.50
N PRO A 699 10.11 3.73 10.47
CA PRO A 699 9.62 2.50 11.10
C PRO A 699 8.18 2.64 11.57
N ALA A 700 7.40 1.56 11.48
CA ALA A 700 6.08 1.51 12.09
C ALA A 700 6.18 1.75 13.61
N LEU A 701 5.12 2.33 14.20
CA LEU A 701 5.00 2.42 15.66
C LEU A 701 4.96 1.01 16.23
N ALA A 702 5.83 0.73 17.20
CA ALA A 702 5.97 -0.60 17.78
C ALA A 702 4.97 -0.86 18.91
N GLY A 703 4.39 0.19 19.50
CA GLY A 703 3.48 0.06 20.63
C GLY A 703 4.18 -0.22 21.97
N PRO A 704 3.40 -0.39 23.05
CA PRO A 704 3.92 -0.89 24.31
C PRO A 704 4.44 -2.33 24.11
N PRO A 705 5.60 -2.71 24.69
CA PRO A 705 6.14 -4.05 24.53
C PRO A 705 5.18 -5.14 25.03
N ALA A 706 4.96 -6.16 24.21
CA ALA A 706 4.05 -7.26 24.52
C ALA A 706 4.52 -8.06 25.76
N GLY A 707 3.56 -8.52 26.57
CA GLY A 707 3.83 -9.38 27.73
C GLY A 707 4.38 -8.64 28.96
N LEU A 708 4.61 -7.32 28.91
CA LEU A 708 5.01 -6.57 30.10
C LEU A 708 3.90 -6.58 31.13
N CYS A 709 4.23 -7.06 32.33
CA CYS A 709 3.35 -7.06 33.49
C CYS A 709 1.98 -7.70 33.27
N SER A 710 1.85 -8.53 32.22
CA SER A 710 0.64 -9.27 31.86
C SER A 710 0.32 -10.37 32.87
#